data_AF-A0A3M6VK45-F1
#
_entry.id   AF-A0A3M6VK45-F1
#
_cell.length_a   1.000
_cell.length_b   1.000
_cell.length_c   1.000
_cell.angle_alpha   90.00
_cell.angle_beta   90.00
_cell.angle_gamma   90.00
#
_symmetry.space_group_name_H-M   'P 1'
#
loop_
_entity.id
_entity.type
_entity.pdbx_description
1 polymer ?
#
loop_
_entity_poly.entity_id
_entity_poly.type
_entity_poly.pdbx_seq_one_letter_code
_entity_poly.pdbx_strand_id
1 'polypeptide(L)'
;MATSLPAPADIAVQKCFSVLTLESSVPAASAAAALSINEKLAKLAAITGAPLSSEAETQLRALFSEKPHPIAYDGFEPSGRVTLAAGLLRVLNVKRLMDAGCHVRLLVADSHALLNNKFGGDLKKLQIVSTYMVEVWKALGLDINKMSNFEIMLASTETARHASVYWSQVLDAAGRFTVERVQQCAPIMGRKEDDAVCNTNRILYPLMQLADGLLLQADIYQHGADQEHSNELIREYIVQKELPNKPVFLTHPLLLGLKQDQFKMTTTDAESAVYVDDTAAEVKTKIKKAYCVPGVVKGNPVLNYMKYLVFPFYAEGVTLERSDNNGGNLIFATYEELEAAFASEKVHPADLKPCLAKYLNALLEPVRQHFASGPLKTLLSSIKKLKVSPMPDSDKLVNLSLPGFSEAFKTWKPSALSLEERYAVARSVGEECIQENELQALMEKKDHPVCYDGFEPSGRMHIAQGVLRTVNVNKLTSTGSVFRFWVADWFAMLNNKMGGDLDKIRLVGQYMVEIWKSVGMDMTNVEFLWASEEIVCHSASYWLRVMDIARRTTIARTLKCCTIMGRKEKEGMQAAQILYPLMQCADIFNLKADICQLGIDQRKINMLARDYCDQAKIRFKPVILSHHMLMGLKEGQEKMSKSDPESAIFMEDAADDVSRKVEKAYCPEGVVDANPILDYMKHIICPRFAAQGVMVKHVDGVEKTFTAYQELEHAFVARQINGADLKTALTNYLNEILEPVREHFGKGEAQELLDRVRSFRITR
;
A
#
# COMPACT_ATOMS: atom_id res chain seq x y z
N MET A 1 -10.61 -0.46 28.91
CA MET A 1 -11.25 -1.66 28.31
C MET A 1 -10.78 -1.74 26.87
N ALA A 2 -10.11 -2.84 26.50
CA ALA A 2 -9.52 -3.01 25.18
C ALA A 2 -10.61 -2.98 24.10
N THR A 3 -10.69 -1.88 23.35
CA THR A 3 -11.49 -1.79 22.13
C THR A 3 -10.92 -2.75 21.11
N SER A 4 -11.73 -3.72 20.71
CA SER A 4 -11.44 -4.69 19.67
C SER A 4 -10.81 -4.03 18.45
N LEU A 5 -9.62 -4.51 18.08
CA LEU A 5 -8.96 -4.25 16.80
C LEU A 5 -10.00 -4.38 15.67
N PRO A 6 -9.92 -3.57 14.60
CA PRO A 6 -10.66 -3.88 13.39
C PRO A 6 -10.24 -5.30 12.97
N ALA A 7 -11.24 -6.18 12.95
CA ALA A 7 -11.03 -7.61 13.12
C ALA A 7 -9.92 -8.13 12.18
N PRO A 8 -8.79 -8.67 12.69
CA PRO A 8 -8.19 -9.81 12.01
C PRO A 8 -9.33 -10.81 11.76
N ALA A 9 -9.26 -11.59 10.66
CA ALA A 9 -10.38 -12.44 10.22
C ALA A 9 -11.08 -13.12 11.41
N ASP A 10 -12.41 -13.28 11.39
CA ASP A 10 -13.18 -13.87 12.50
C ASP A 10 -12.41 -15.07 13.10
N ILE A 11 -12.38 -15.23 14.43
CA ILE A 11 -11.65 -16.32 15.12
C ILE A 11 -11.97 -17.68 14.48
N ALA A 12 -13.19 -17.88 13.98
CA ALA A 12 -13.56 -19.09 13.25
C ALA A 12 -12.82 -19.24 11.91
N VAL A 13 -12.62 -18.14 11.17
CA VAL A 13 -11.86 -18.09 9.91
C VAL A 13 -10.37 -18.32 10.18
N GLN A 14 -9.81 -17.70 11.22
CA GLN A 14 -8.39 -17.88 11.57
C GLN A 14 -8.01 -19.33 11.86
N LYS A 15 -8.93 -20.13 12.44
CA LYS A 15 -8.68 -21.56 12.72
C LYS A 15 -8.48 -22.41 11.47
N CYS A 16 -8.87 -21.91 10.29
CA CYS A 16 -8.62 -22.58 9.01
C CYS A 16 -7.21 -22.32 8.46
N PHE A 17 -6.43 -21.43 9.08
CA PHE A 17 -5.14 -20.96 8.57
C PHE A 17 -4.00 -21.27 9.53
N SER A 18 -2.85 -21.58 8.95
CA SER A 18 -1.56 -21.64 9.62
C SER A 18 -1.09 -20.24 10.00
N VAL A 19 -0.26 -20.15 11.05
CA VAL A 19 0.37 -18.92 11.51
C VAL A 19 1.81 -18.88 11.03
N LEU A 20 2.20 -17.86 10.27
CA LEU A 20 3.58 -17.74 9.82
C LEU A 20 4.49 -17.36 10.99
N THR A 21 5.54 -18.16 11.20
CA THR A 21 6.61 -17.89 12.14
C THR A 21 7.91 -17.67 11.37
N LEU A 22 8.49 -16.47 11.47
CA LEU A 22 9.67 -16.08 10.67
C LEU A 22 10.98 -16.65 11.22
N GLU A 23 11.03 -17.01 12.51
CA GLU A 23 12.24 -17.44 13.23
C GLU A 23 12.35 -18.96 13.42
N SER A 24 11.30 -19.74 13.08
CA SER A 24 11.30 -21.18 13.31
C SER A 24 11.88 -21.94 12.12
N SER A 25 12.68 -22.98 12.40
CA SER A 25 13.12 -23.90 11.35
C SER A 25 11.91 -24.68 10.83
N VAL A 26 11.77 -24.75 9.51
CA VAL A 26 10.73 -25.54 8.85
C VAL A 26 10.79 -27.00 9.33
N PRO A 27 9.64 -27.63 9.68
CA PRO A 27 9.62 -29.02 10.12
C PRO A 27 10.24 -29.96 9.08
N ALA A 28 11.11 -30.87 9.52
CA ALA A 28 11.71 -31.86 8.64
C ALA A 28 10.65 -32.88 8.18
N ALA A 29 10.56 -33.13 6.86
CA ALA A 29 9.71 -34.18 6.31
C ALA A 29 10.47 -35.53 6.33
N SER A 30 9.99 -36.51 7.11
CA SER A 30 10.73 -37.74 7.40
C SER A 30 10.96 -38.69 6.22
N ALA A 31 10.11 -38.64 5.18
CA ALA A 31 10.17 -39.56 4.03
C ALA A 31 10.88 -39.00 2.79
N ALA A 32 10.87 -37.67 2.59
CA ALA A 32 11.39 -37.04 1.37
C ALA A 32 12.92 -36.86 1.36
N ALA A 33 13.57 -37.05 2.49
CA ALA A 33 15.03 -37.02 2.63
C ALA A 33 15.75 -38.17 1.90
N ALA A 34 15.02 -39.20 1.44
CA ALA A 34 15.59 -40.38 0.80
C ALA A 34 15.71 -40.29 -0.75
N LEU A 35 15.06 -39.30 -1.39
CA LEU A 35 15.09 -39.15 -2.85
C LEU A 35 16.39 -38.50 -3.32
N SER A 36 16.96 -39.02 -4.41
CA SER A 36 18.06 -38.37 -5.12
C SER A 36 17.61 -37.03 -5.71
N ILE A 37 18.56 -36.11 -5.91
CA ILE A 37 18.28 -34.82 -6.54
C ILE A 37 17.60 -35.01 -7.91
N ASN A 38 18.02 -35.99 -8.72
CA ASN A 38 17.40 -36.27 -10.01
C ASN A 38 15.92 -36.66 -9.91
N GLU A 39 15.56 -37.49 -8.93
CA GLU A 39 14.15 -37.87 -8.69
C GLU A 39 13.31 -36.68 -8.23
N LYS A 40 13.88 -35.80 -7.40
CA LYS A 40 13.22 -34.55 -6.98
C LYS A 40 12.96 -33.66 -8.20
N LEU A 41 13.96 -33.42 -9.04
CA LEU A 41 13.80 -32.58 -10.24
C LEU A 41 12.80 -33.17 -11.24
N ALA A 42 12.75 -34.51 -11.40
CA ALA A 42 11.75 -35.15 -12.26
C ALA A 42 10.31 -34.86 -11.79
N LYS A 43 10.07 -34.88 -10.47
CA LYS A 43 8.78 -34.50 -9.88
C LYS A 43 8.44 -33.03 -10.13
N LEU A 44 9.43 -32.14 -10.07
CA LEU A 44 9.26 -30.71 -10.34
C LEU A 44 9.03 -30.41 -11.83
N ALA A 45 9.71 -31.10 -12.75
CA ALA A 45 9.49 -30.98 -14.18
C ALA A 45 8.05 -31.34 -14.61
N ALA A 46 7.38 -32.22 -13.86
CA ALA A 46 5.97 -32.53 -14.12
C ALA A 46 5.03 -31.32 -13.89
N ILE A 47 5.44 -30.33 -13.09
CA ILE A 47 4.66 -29.11 -12.82
C ILE A 47 4.65 -28.19 -14.05
N THR A 48 5.79 -28.05 -14.73
CA THR A 48 5.95 -27.19 -15.91
C THR A 48 5.31 -27.79 -17.16
N GLY A 49 5.04 -29.11 -17.16
CA GLY A 49 4.46 -29.83 -18.30
C GLY A 49 5.43 -29.98 -19.48
N ALA A 50 6.71 -29.64 -19.27
CA ALA A 50 7.81 -29.70 -20.22
C ALA A 50 9.13 -29.89 -19.43
N PRO A 51 10.23 -30.33 -20.07
CA PRO A 51 11.53 -30.38 -19.41
C PRO A 51 11.91 -29.03 -18.79
N LEU A 52 12.55 -29.07 -17.62
CA LEU A 52 13.07 -27.85 -16.98
C LEU A 52 14.10 -27.19 -17.90
N SER A 53 14.16 -25.86 -17.89
CA SER A 53 15.24 -25.14 -18.58
C SER A 53 16.58 -25.44 -17.91
N SER A 54 17.68 -25.37 -18.65
CA SER A 54 19.03 -25.60 -18.11
C SER A 54 19.34 -24.68 -16.92
N GLU A 55 18.83 -23.45 -16.94
CA GLU A 55 18.95 -22.50 -15.84
C GLU A 55 18.18 -22.96 -14.61
N ALA A 56 16.88 -23.28 -14.75
CA ALA A 56 16.06 -23.75 -13.65
C ALA A 56 16.58 -25.05 -13.04
N GLU A 57 17.05 -25.98 -13.88
CA GLU A 57 17.67 -27.23 -13.43
C GLU A 57 18.91 -26.96 -12.57
N THR A 58 19.80 -26.07 -13.04
CA THR A 58 21.02 -25.70 -12.32
C THR A 58 20.69 -25.05 -10.97
N GLN A 59 19.74 -24.11 -10.95
CA GLN A 59 19.32 -23.42 -9.73
C GLN A 59 18.67 -24.40 -8.72
N LEU A 60 17.81 -25.31 -9.18
CA LEU A 60 17.19 -26.31 -8.31
C LEU A 60 18.20 -27.30 -7.72
N ARG A 61 19.19 -27.74 -8.51
CA ARG A 61 20.27 -28.61 -8.02
C ARG A 61 21.07 -27.94 -6.91
N ALA A 62 21.43 -26.67 -7.11
CA ALA A 62 22.10 -25.88 -6.09
C ALA A 62 21.23 -25.74 -4.83
N LEU A 63 19.96 -25.36 -5.01
CA LEU A 63 19.01 -25.17 -3.92
C LEU A 63 18.83 -26.45 -3.08
N PHE A 64 18.60 -27.60 -3.70
CA PHE A 64 18.44 -28.87 -2.96
C PHE A 64 19.74 -29.39 -2.33
N SER A 65 20.89 -28.91 -2.77
CA SER A 65 22.19 -29.23 -2.15
C SER A 65 22.41 -28.42 -0.88
N GLU A 66 21.93 -27.17 -0.86
CA GLU A 66 22.06 -26.26 0.28
C GLU A 66 20.93 -26.44 1.30
N LYS A 67 19.69 -26.56 0.83
CA LYS A 67 18.47 -26.61 1.64
C LYS A 67 17.72 -27.91 1.42
N PRO A 68 17.63 -28.81 2.42
CA PRO A 68 16.99 -30.11 2.25
C PRO A 68 15.47 -30.00 2.03
N HIS A 69 14.86 -28.95 2.58
CA HIS A 69 13.43 -28.65 2.51
C HIS A 69 13.21 -27.22 2.04
N PRO A 70 13.38 -26.93 0.74
CA PRO A 70 13.10 -25.61 0.21
C PRO A 70 11.60 -25.28 0.33
N ILE A 71 11.29 -24.01 0.53
CA ILE A 71 9.95 -23.48 0.71
C ILE A 71 9.41 -23.10 -0.67
N ALA A 72 8.34 -23.76 -1.08
CA ALA A 72 7.60 -23.44 -2.30
C ALA A 72 6.33 -22.69 -1.98
N TYR A 73 6.01 -21.68 -2.79
CA TYR A 73 4.87 -20.78 -2.58
C TYR A 73 4.00 -20.65 -3.84
N ASP A 74 2.68 -20.62 -3.64
CA ASP A 74 1.70 -20.16 -4.64
C ASP A 74 0.57 -19.35 -3.96
N GLY A 75 0.19 -18.22 -4.55
CA GLY A 75 -0.86 -17.32 -4.08
C GLY A 75 -2.11 -17.35 -4.95
N PHE A 76 -3.27 -16.97 -4.38
CA PHE A 76 -4.52 -16.92 -5.14
C PHE A 76 -5.55 -16.00 -4.50
N GLU A 77 -6.32 -15.32 -5.34
CA GLU A 77 -7.43 -14.49 -4.90
C GLU A 77 -8.67 -15.36 -4.55
N PRO A 78 -9.32 -15.14 -3.39
CA PRO A 78 -10.65 -15.66 -3.14
C PRO A 78 -11.70 -14.94 -4.00
N SER A 79 -11.87 -15.39 -5.25
CA SER A 79 -12.67 -14.71 -6.28
C SER A 79 -13.99 -15.40 -6.63
N GLY A 80 -14.37 -16.48 -5.94
CA GLY A 80 -15.66 -17.17 -6.12
C GLY A 80 -15.58 -18.68 -5.98
N ARG A 81 -16.37 -19.40 -6.80
CA ARG A 81 -16.34 -20.86 -6.86
C ARG A 81 -14.97 -21.35 -7.35
N VAL A 82 -14.48 -22.44 -6.77
CA VAL A 82 -13.15 -22.98 -7.13
C VAL A 82 -13.22 -23.71 -8.46
N THR A 83 -12.39 -23.29 -9.41
CA THR A 83 -12.25 -23.92 -10.72
C THR A 83 -11.37 -25.17 -10.66
N LEU A 84 -11.34 -25.99 -11.71
CA LEU A 84 -10.40 -27.13 -11.78
C LEU A 84 -8.92 -26.71 -11.66
N ALA A 85 -8.54 -25.52 -12.14
CA ALA A 85 -7.17 -25.02 -12.01
C ALA A 85 -6.83 -24.70 -10.55
N ALA A 86 -7.69 -23.92 -9.88
CA ALA A 86 -7.49 -23.54 -8.47
C ALA A 86 -7.72 -24.71 -7.51
N GLY A 87 -8.42 -25.77 -7.93
CA GLY A 87 -8.64 -26.99 -7.17
C GLY A 87 -7.66 -28.11 -7.54
N LEU A 88 -8.02 -28.93 -8.53
CA LEU A 88 -7.31 -30.17 -8.87
C LEU A 88 -5.86 -29.95 -9.32
N LEU A 89 -5.61 -29.02 -10.25
CA LEU A 89 -4.25 -28.75 -10.74
C LEU A 89 -3.35 -28.23 -9.61
N ARG A 90 -3.89 -27.34 -8.78
CA ARG A 90 -3.20 -26.82 -7.60
C ARG A 90 -2.81 -27.95 -6.64
N VAL A 91 -3.78 -28.79 -6.27
CA VAL A 91 -3.54 -29.91 -5.35
C VAL A 91 -2.50 -30.88 -5.91
N LEU A 92 -2.55 -31.14 -7.21
CA LEU A 92 -1.56 -31.97 -7.90
C LEU A 92 -0.15 -31.37 -7.80
N ASN A 93 0.01 -30.08 -8.07
CA ASN A 93 1.30 -29.40 -8.01
C ASN A 93 1.84 -29.29 -6.57
N VAL A 94 0.97 -29.03 -5.59
CA VAL A 94 1.34 -29.07 -4.16
C VAL A 94 1.85 -30.45 -3.76
N LYS A 95 1.16 -31.53 -4.16
CA LYS A 95 1.63 -32.90 -3.91
C LYS A 95 2.98 -33.17 -4.57
N ARG A 96 3.19 -32.75 -5.82
CA ARG A 96 4.48 -32.89 -6.52
C ARG A 96 5.62 -32.17 -5.80
N LEU A 97 5.38 -30.95 -5.31
CA LEU A 97 6.34 -30.19 -4.51
C LEU A 97 6.67 -30.90 -3.19
N MET A 98 5.64 -31.33 -2.44
CA MET A 98 5.83 -32.05 -1.18
C MET A 98 6.57 -33.38 -1.39
N ASP A 99 6.21 -34.13 -2.44
CA ASP A 99 6.87 -35.37 -2.81
C ASP A 99 8.32 -35.16 -3.28
N ALA A 100 8.67 -33.98 -3.79
CA ALA A 100 10.04 -33.58 -4.08
C ALA A 100 10.82 -33.13 -2.82
N GLY A 101 10.16 -33.11 -1.65
CA GLY A 101 10.73 -32.74 -0.37
C GLY A 101 10.65 -31.26 -0.01
N CYS A 102 9.87 -30.48 -0.75
CA CYS A 102 9.61 -29.09 -0.41
C CYS A 102 8.65 -28.97 0.78
N HIS A 103 8.77 -27.86 1.50
CA HIS A 103 7.71 -27.35 2.37
C HIS A 103 6.83 -26.40 1.57
N VAL A 104 5.52 -26.61 1.57
CA VAL A 104 4.62 -25.87 0.67
C VAL A 104 3.76 -24.89 1.45
N ARG A 105 3.75 -23.66 0.98
CA ARG A 105 3.01 -22.52 1.51
C ARG A 105 1.98 -22.06 0.49
N LEU A 106 0.71 -22.03 0.88
CA LEU A 106 -0.36 -21.45 0.07
C LEU A 106 -0.84 -20.15 0.71
N LEU A 107 -0.90 -19.07 -0.07
CA LEU A 107 -1.45 -17.79 0.41
C LEU A 107 -2.84 -17.54 -0.15
N VAL A 108 -3.85 -17.57 0.72
CA VAL A 108 -5.15 -16.98 0.40
C VAL A 108 -5.00 -15.47 0.41
N ALA A 109 -4.98 -14.87 -0.78
CA ALA A 109 -4.70 -13.47 -1.01
C ALA A 109 -5.99 -12.62 -0.92
N ASP A 110 -6.62 -12.59 0.26
CA ASP A 110 -7.87 -11.86 0.49
C ASP A 110 -7.73 -10.34 0.39
N SER A 111 -6.61 -9.78 0.84
CA SER A 111 -6.24 -8.37 0.64
C SER A 111 -6.07 -8.02 -0.85
N HIS A 112 -5.46 -8.92 -1.61
CA HIS A 112 -5.30 -8.80 -3.06
C HIS A 112 -6.64 -8.86 -3.80
N ALA A 113 -7.53 -9.78 -3.41
CA ALA A 113 -8.88 -9.84 -3.95
C ALA A 113 -9.71 -8.58 -3.64
N LEU A 114 -9.53 -7.99 -2.44
CA LEU A 114 -10.11 -6.68 -2.11
C LEU A 114 -9.57 -5.59 -3.04
N LEU A 115 -8.25 -5.52 -3.22
CA LEU A 115 -7.60 -4.57 -4.14
C LEU A 115 -8.08 -4.75 -5.57
N ASN A 116 -8.31 -5.98 -6.02
CA ASN A 116 -8.83 -6.28 -7.34
C ASN A 116 -10.37 -6.23 -7.44
N ASN A 117 -11.03 -5.55 -6.49
CA ASN A 117 -12.47 -5.27 -6.48
C ASN A 117 -13.38 -6.50 -6.47
N LYS A 118 -12.89 -7.70 -6.10
CA LYS A 118 -13.73 -8.90 -6.04
C LYS A 118 -14.88 -8.69 -5.04
N PHE A 119 -16.11 -8.94 -5.49
CA PHE A 119 -17.34 -8.75 -4.71
C PHE A 119 -17.52 -7.31 -4.19
N GLY A 120 -17.04 -6.31 -4.93
CA GLY A 120 -17.03 -4.91 -4.48
C GLY A 120 -16.09 -4.64 -3.29
N GLY A 121 -15.18 -5.57 -2.96
CA GLY A 121 -14.29 -5.51 -1.79
C GLY A 121 -15.00 -5.74 -0.47
N ASP A 122 -16.08 -6.51 -0.47
CA ASP A 122 -16.78 -6.93 0.75
C ASP A 122 -15.94 -7.96 1.52
N LEU A 123 -15.26 -7.52 2.57
CA LEU A 123 -14.38 -8.35 3.41
C LEU A 123 -15.08 -9.61 3.93
N LYS A 124 -16.37 -9.55 4.28
CA LYS A 124 -17.09 -10.73 4.78
C LYS A 124 -17.26 -11.77 3.69
N LYS A 125 -17.62 -11.35 2.47
CA LYS A 125 -17.72 -12.28 1.33
C LYS A 125 -16.37 -12.87 0.98
N LEU A 126 -15.31 -12.07 1.00
CA LEU A 126 -13.95 -12.54 0.73
C LEU A 126 -13.49 -13.59 1.76
N GLN A 127 -13.77 -13.37 3.04
CA GLN A 127 -13.47 -14.34 4.10
C GLN A 127 -14.29 -15.63 3.96
N ILE A 128 -15.58 -15.53 3.65
CA ILE A 128 -16.44 -16.71 3.39
C ILE A 128 -15.91 -17.53 2.21
N VAL A 129 -15.50 -16.87 1.13
CA VAL A 129 -14.88 -17.53 -0.03
C VAL A 129 -13.54 -18.14 0.35
N SER A 130 -12.72 -17.45 1.14
CA SER A 130 -11.43 -17.95 1.64
C SER A 130 -11.59 -19.27 2.40
N THR A 131 -12.53 -19.33 3.35
CA THR A 131 -12.84 -20.56 4.09
C THR A 131 -13.33 -21.67 3.17
N TYR A 132 -14.22 -21.36 2.22
CA TYR A 132 -14.69 -22.33 1.23
C TYR A 132 -13.55 -22.93 0.40
N MET A 133 -12.57 -22.13 -0.03
CA MET A 133 -11.41 -22.63 -0.79
C MET A 133 -10.56 -23.60 0.03
N VAL A 134 -10.31 -23.29 1.30
CA VAL A 134 -9.56 -24.18 2.21
C VAL A 134 -10.29 -25.51 2.39
N GLU A 135 -11.61 -25.49 2.61
CA GLU A 135 -12.41 -26.71 2.74
C GLU A 135 -12.45 -27.53 1.45
N VAL A 136 -12.40 -26.90 0.27
CA VAL A 136 -12.24 -27.59 -1.01
C VAL A 136 -10.90 -28.32 -1.08
N TRP A 137 -9.78 -27.66 -0.75
CA TRP A 137 -8.47 -28.34 -0.78
C TRP A 137 -8.38 -29.46 0.24
N LYS A 138 -8.97 -29.27 1.42
CA LYS A 138 -9.09 -30.32 2.43
C LYS A 138 -9.82 -31.55 1.88
N ALA A 139 -10.94 -31.35 1.19
CA ALA A 139 -11.69 -32.43 0.54
C ALA A 139 -10.90 -33.13 -0.59
N LEU A 140 -10.01 -32.39 -1.27
CA LEU A 140 -9.10 -32.92 -2.29
C LEU A 140 -7.82 -33.55 -1.70
N GLY A 141 -7.72 -33.58 -0.37
CA GLY A 141 -6.67 -34.27 0.38
C GLY A 141 -5.48 -33.40 0.79
N LEU A 142 -5.61 -32.07 0.81
CA LEU A 142 -4.64 -31.17 1.45
C LEU A 142 -5.17 -30.70 2.81
N ASP A 143 -4.84 -31.41 3.87
CA ASP A 143 -5.27 -31.10 5.24
C ASP A 143 -4.06 -30.68 6.08
N ILE A 144 -4.01 -29.40 6.46
CA ILE A 144 -2.94 -28.82 7.28
C ILE A 144 -2.75 -29.56 8.62
N ASN A 145 -3.79 -30.22 9.14
CA ASN A 145 -3.68 -30.97 10.40
C ASN A 145 -3.05 -32.36 10.23
N LYS A 146 -2.91 -32.82 8.97
CA LYS A 146 -2.38 -34.15 8.63
C LYS A 146 -1.05 -34.08 7.91
N MET A 147 -0.61 -32.89 7.52
CA MET A 147 0.58 -32.67 6.70
C MET A 147 1.52 -31.71 7.42
N SER A 148 2.70 -32.20 7.81
CA SER A 148 3.67 -31.40 8.57
C SER A 148 4.45 -30.41 7.70
N ASN A 149 4.55 -30.66 6.40
CA ASN A 149 5.28 -29.82 5.43
C ASN A 149 4.35 -28.98 4.54
N PHE A 150 3.16 -28.62 5.05
CA PHE A 150 2.14 -27.87 4.33
C PHE A 150 1.46 -26.84 5.21
N GLU A 151 1.39 -25.60 4.72
CA GLU A 151 0.77 -24.47 5.41
C GLU A 151 -0.15 -23.70 4.47
N ILE A 152 -1.25 -23.18 5.01
CA ILE A 152 -2.14 -22.26 4.29
C ILE A 152 -2.24 -20.99 5.13
N MET A 153 -1.89 -19.85 4.57
CA MET A 153 -1.92 -18.56 5.24
C MET A 153 -2.97 -17.65 4.64
N LEU A 154 -3.44 -16.71 5.45
CA LEU A 154 -4.35 -15.65 5.03
C LEU A 154 -3.60 -14.33 4.96
N ALA A 155 -3.54 -13.70 3.78
CA ALA A 155 -2.71 -12.53 3.54
C ALA A 155 -3.01 -11.37 4.49
N SER A 156 -4.29 -11.04 4.70
CA SER A 156 -4.68 -9.97 5.65
C SER A 156 -4.20 -10.21 7.08
N THR A 157 -4.09 -11.48 7.50
CA THR A 157 -3.65 -11.84 8.85
C THR A 157 -2.12 -11.78 8.97
N GLU A 158 -1.39 -12.33 7.99
CA GLU A 158 0.08 -12.34 8.04
C GLU A 158 0.69 -10.94 7.84
N THR A 159 0.12 -10.14 6.93
CA THR A 159 0.57 -8.77 6.68
C THR A 159 0.28 -7.84 7.86
N ALA A 160 -0.77 -8.09 8.64
CA ALA A 160 -1.02 -7.38 9.90
C ALA A 160 -0.08 -7.83 11.01
N ARG A 161 0.20 -9.14 11.12
CA ARG A 161 1.10 -9.71 12.13
C ARG A 161 2.55 -9.25 11.94
N HIS A 162 3.01 -9.21 10.70
CA HIS A 162 4.39 -8.85 10.33
C HIS A 162 4.47 -7.48 9.68
N ALA A 163 3.64 -6.54 10.14
CA ALA A 163 3.39 -5.25 9.47
C ALA A 163 4.64 -4.44 9.19
N SER A 164 5.55 -4.31 10.16
CA SER A 164 6.77 -3.53 9.99
C SER A 164 7.66 -4.08 8.86
N VAL A 165 7.87 -5.39 8.83
CA VAL A 165 8.70 -6.06 7.82
C VAL A 165 8.03 -6.02 6.46
N TYR A 166 6.75 -6.37 6.39
CA TYR A 166 6.03 -6.47 5.13
C TYR A 166 5.88 -5.10 4.44
N TRP A 167 5.40 -4.09 5.17
CA TRP A 167 5.12 -2.78 4.56
C TRP A 167 6.38 -1.99 4.27
N SER A 168 7.45 -2.13 5.06
CA SER A 168 8.74 -1.53 4.69
C SER A 168 9.28 -2.08 3.37
N GLN A 169 9.11 -3.38 3.09
CA GLN A 169 9.46 -3.99 1.81
C GLN A 169 8.61 -3.46 0.66
N VAL A 170 7.29 -3.38 0.82
CA VAL A 170 6.39 -2.80 -0.19
C VAL A 170 6.80 -1.37 -0.53
N LEU A 171 7.07 -0.55 0.50
CA LEU A 171 7.47 0.84 0.33
C LEU A 171 8.85 1.00 -0.32
N ASP A 172 9.81 0.15 0.04
CA ASP A 172 11.13 0.16 -0.59
C ASP A 172 11.07 -0.28 -2.07
N ALA A 173 10.29 -1.32 -2.40
CA ALA A 173 10.05 -1.72 -3.78
C ALA A 173 9.41 -0.57 -4.58
N ALA A 174 8.46 0.15 -3.97
CA ALA A 174 7.85 1.32 -4.60
C ALA A 174 8.86 2.44 -4.89
N GLY A 175 9.88 2.62 -4.04
CA GLY A 175 10.94 3.61 -4.23
C GLY A 175 11.91 3.30 -5.38
N ARG A 176 11.87 2.05 -5.89
CA ARG A 176 12.83 1.52 -6.88
C ARG A 176 12.25 1.34 -8.28
N PHE A 177 10.96 1.04 -8.35
CA PHE A 177 10.29 0.82 -9.62
C PHE A 177 9.48 2.02 -10.06
N THR A 178 9.53 2.32 -11.35
CA THR A 178 8.68 3.36 -11.94
C THR A 178 7.22 2.90 -12.01
N VAL A 179 6.30 3.86 -12.06
CA VAL A 179 4.87 3.59 -12.24
C VAL A 179 4.63 2.77 -13.50
N GLU A 180 5.30 3.10 -14.60
CA GLU A 180 5.14 2.44 -15.89
C GLU A 180 5.60 0.97 -15.82
N ARG A 181 6.73 0.69 -15.15
CA ARG A 181 7.23 -0.68 -14.98
C ARG A 181 6.24 -1.54 -14.18
N VAL A 182 5.66 -0.98 -13.11
CA VAL A 182 4.68 -1.70 -12.29
C VAL A 182 3.36 -1.90 -13.06
N GLN A 183 2.96 -0.98 -13.94
CA GLN A 183 1.74 -1.13 -14.75
C GLN A 183 1.78 -2.31 -15.73
N GLN A 184 2.95 -2.70 -16.21
CA GLN A 184 3.13 -3.90 -17.04
C GLN A 184 2.72 -5.19 -16.30
N CYS A 185 2.60 -5.14 -14.97
CA CYS A 185 2.10 -6.26 -14.19
C CYS A 185 0.56 -6.35 -14.17
N ALA A 186 -0.19 -5.46 -14.83
CA ALA A 186 -1.65 -5.52 -14.89
C ALA A 186 -2.26 -6.91 -15.25
N PRO A 187 -1.65 -7.73 -16.14
CA PRO A 187 -2.15 -9.06 -16.46
C PRO A 187 -2.32 -10.00 -15.27
N ILE A 188 -1.51 -9.85 -14.21
CA ILE A 188 -1.60 -10.72 -13.01
C ILE A 188 -2.94 -10.56 -12.28
N MET A 189 -3.58 -9.40 -12.44
CA MET A 189 -4.90 -9.08 -11.90
C MET A 189 -6.04 -9.44 -12.86
N GLY A 190 -5.73 -10.01 -14.04
CA GLY A 190 -6.67 -10.24 -15.14
C GLY A 190 -7.08 -8.96 -15.85
N ARG A 191 -6.21 -7.95 -15.89
CA ARG A 191 -6.45 -6.63 -16.50
C ARG A 191 -5.52 -6.40 -17.68
N LYS A 192 -5.83 -5.41 -18.51
CA LYS A 192 -4.95 -5.00 -19.61
C LYS A 192 -4.16 -3.75 -19.23
N GLU A 193 -2.99 -3.60 -19.83
CA GLU A 193 -2.14 -2.43 -19.66
C GLU A 193 -2.79 -1.16 -20.24
N ASP A 194 -3.56 -1.31 -21.31
CA ASP A 194 -4.18 -0.23 -22.08
C ASP A 194 -5.63 0.08 -21.67
N ASP A 195 -6.08 -0.40 -20.50
CA ASP A 195 -7.42 -0.09 -20.01
C ASP A 195 -7.61 1.42 -19.82
N ALA A 196 -8.73 1.95 -20.32
CA ALA A 196 -9.05 3.38 -20.28
C ALA A 196 -9.09 3.98 -18.86
N VAL A 197 -9.37 3.16 -17.83
CA VAL A 197 -9.37 3.58 -16.43
C VAL A 197 -8.36 2.74 -15.65
N CYS A 198 -7.29 3.40 -15.20
CA CYS A 198 -6.27 2.82 -14.35
C CYS A 198 -6.35 3.41 -12.95
N ASN A 199 -6.98 2.66 -12.04
CA ASN A 199 -6.98 2.97 -10.61
C ASN A 199 -5.65 2.60 -9.98
N THR A 200 -5.36 3.24 -8.84
CA THR A 200 -4.07 3.16 -8.19
C THR A 200 -3.79 1.80 -7.53
N ASN A 201 -4.86 1.02 -7.27
CA ASN A 201 -4.76 -0.37 -6.86
C ASN A 201 -3.89 -1.23 -7.80
N ARG A 202 -3.78 -0.87 -9.09
CA ARG A 202 -2.91 -1.54 -10.07
C ARG A 202 -1.41 -1.34 -9.83
N ILE A 203 -1.04 -0.35 -9.02
CA ILE A 203 0.35 -0.12 -8.59
C ILE A 203 0.62 -0.83 -7.25
N LEU A 204 -0.32 -0.70 -6.31
CA LEU A 204 -0.16 -1.29 -4.98
C LEU A 204 -0.17 -2.84 -5.04
N TYR A 205 -1.03 -3.44 -5.87
CA TYR A 205 -1.17 -4.90 -5.94
C TYR A 205 0.14 -5.61 -6.33
N PRO A 206 0.84 -5.28 -7.45
CA PRO A 206 2.06 -6.01 -7.82
C PRO A 206 3.20 -5.82 -6.81
N LEU A 207 3.27 -4.64 -6.17
CA LEU A 207 4.27 -4.36 -5.11
C LEU A 207 4.01 -5.22 -3.86
N MET A 208 2.74 -5.45 -3.52
CA MET A 208 2.35 -6.38 -2.46
C MET A 208 2.70 -7.82 -2.81
N GLN A 209 2.37 -8.28 -4.02
CA GLN A 209 2.69 -9.64 -4.46
C GLN A 209 4.21 -9.91 -4.49
N LEU A 210 5.02 -8.89 -4.81
CA LEU A 210 6.49 -8.97 -4.68
C LEU A 210 6.90 -9.20 -3.21
N ALA A 211 6.33 -8.44 -2.29
CA ALA A 211 6.61 -8.56 -0.86
C ALA A 211 6.10 -9.88 -0.25
N ASP A 212 5.02 -10.45 -0.77
CA ASP A 212 4.47 -11.74 -0.30
C ASP A 212 5.52 -12.84 -0.31
N GLY A 213 6.21 -13.05 -1.45
CA GLY A 213 7.18 -14.12 -1.55
C GLY A 213 8.41 -13.93 -0.63
N LEU A 214 8.79 -12.67 -0.37
CA LEU A 214 9.84 -12.33 0.60
C LEU A 214 9.40 -12.60 2.04
N LEU A 215 8.19 -12.17 2.41
CA LEU A 215 7.60 -12.45 3.73
C LEU A 215 7.49 -13.96 3.97
N LEU A 216 7.07 -14.69 2.95
CA LEU A 216 6.93 -16.15 3.00
C LEU A 216 8.26 -16.89 2.89
N GLN A 217 9.39 -16.18 2.80
CA GLN A 217 10.74 -16.76 2.69
C GLN A 217 10.81 -17.85 1.61
N ALA A 218 10.11 -17.65 0.49
CA ALA A 218 9.99 -18.66 -0.55
C ALA A 218 11.31 -18.82 -1.32
N ASP A 219 11.73 -20.07 -1.52
CA ASP A 219 12.85 -20.43 -2.40
C ASP A 219 12.36 -20.86 -3.78
N ILE A 220 11.09 -21.27 -3.90
CA ILE A 220 10.46 -21.67 -5.17
C ILE A 220 9.13 -20.93 -5.33
N TYR A 221 9.00 -20.16 -6.40
CA TYR A 221 7.78 -19.44 -6.76
C TYR A 221 7.05 -20.28 -7.80
N GLN A 222 6.04 -21.03 -7.34
CA GLN A 222 5.29 -21.95 -8.17
C GLN A 222 4.01 -21.26 -8.64
N HIS A 223 4.04 -20.57 -9.77
CA HIS A 223 2.94 -19.74 -10.25
C HIS A 223 2.37 -20.22 -11.59
N GLY A 224 1.22 -19.66 -12.01
CA GLY A 224 0.73 -19.84 -13.37
C GLY A 224 1.58 -19.05 -14.38
N ALA A 225 1.62 -19.50 -15.64
CA ALA A 225 2.35 -18.81 -16.71
C ALA A 225 1.91 -17.35 -16.96
N ASP A 226 0.72 -16.96 -16.48
CA ASP A 226 0.20 -15.58 -16.53
C ASP A 226 0.82 -14.63 -15.51
N GLN A 227 1.66 -15.14 -14.59
CA GLN A 227 2.31 -14.36 -13.53
C GLN A 227 3.71 -13.86 -13.92
N GLU A 228 4.16 -14.09 -15.15
CA GLU A 228 5.57 -13.88 -15.53
C GLU A 228 6.05 -12.43 -15.38
N HIS A 229 5.21 -11.44 -15.71
CA HIS A 229 5.55 -10.03 -15.51
C HIS A 229 5.86 -9.70 -14.04
N SER A 230 5.15 -10.32 -13.09
CA SER A 230 5.42 -10.17 -11.67
C SER A 230 6.69 -10.92 -11.26
N ASN A 231 6.93 -12.11 -11.81
CA ASN A 231 8.18 -12.85 -11.59
C ASN A 231 9.40 -12.04 -12.04
N GLU A 232 9.33 -11.39 -13.20
CA GLU A 232 10.38 -10.49 -13.70
C GLU A 232 10.61 -9.30 -12.76
N LEU A 233 9.54 -8.66 -12.28
CA LEU A 233 9.63 -7.57 -11.30
C LEU A 233 10.37 -8.01 -10.02
N ILE A 234 10.10 -9.22 -9.54
CA ILE A 234 10.79 -9.80 -8.37
C ILE A 234 12.27 -10.06 -8.68
N ARG A 235 12.60 -10.61 -9.86
CA ARG A 235 14.01 -10.81 -10.27
C ARG A 235 14.78 -9.50 -10.31
N GLU A 236 14.19 -8.46 -10.91
CA GLU A 236 14.77 -7.12 -10.95
C GLU A 236 15.02 -6.57 -9.54
N TYR A 237 14.06 -6.74 -8.63
CA TYR A 237 14.19 -6.27 -7.25
C TYR A 237 15.34 -6.94 -6.51
N ILE A 238 15.43 -8.28 -6.63
CA ILE A 238 16.50 -9.08 -6.03
C ILE A 238 17.87 -8.63 -6.53
N VAL A 239 18.01 -8.38 -7.84
CA VAL A 239 19.27 -7.88 -8.43
C VAL A 239 19.60 -6.49 -7.91
N GLN A 240 18.64 -5.56 -7.91
CA GLN A 240 18.86 -4.18 -7.43
C GLN A 240 19.18 -4.08 -5.94
N LYS A 241 18.73 -5.06 -5.14
CA LYS A 241 18.98 -5.14 -3.70
C LYS A 241 20.15 -6.02 -3.31
N GLU A 242 20.70 -6.76 -4.28
CA GLU A 242 21.72 -7.78 -4.05
C GLU A 242 21.29 -8.79 -2.97
N LEU A 243 20.00 -9.19 -2.99
CA LEU A 243 19.49 -10.12 -1.98
C LEU A 243 20.17 -11.49 -2.12
N PRO A 244 20.54 -12.13 -1.00
CA PRO A 244 21.24 -13.40 -1.02
C PRO A 244 20.36 -14.54 -1.54
N ASN A 245 19.07 -14.53 -1.18
CA ASN A 245 18.12 -15.53 -1.64
C ASN A 245 17.68 -15.24 -3.09
N LYS A 246 17.84 -16.23 -3.97
CA LYS A 246 17.44 -16.18 -5.37
C LYS A 246 16.42 -17.29 -5.63
N PRO A 247 15.12 -16.98 -5.64
CA PRO A 247 14.10 -17.99 -5.79
C PRO A 247 14.10 -18.56 -7.21
N VAL A 248 13.76 -19.84 -7.30
CA VAL A 248 13.50 -20.52 -8.58
C VAL A 248 12.05 -20.31 -8.97
N PHE A 249 11.80 -19.85 -10.19
CA PHE A 249 10.45 -19.68 -10.72
C PHE A 249 10.01 -20.92 -11.49
N LEU A 250 8.96 -21.58 -11.01
CA LEU A 250 8.37 -22.77 -11.63
C LEU A 250 6.96 -22.47 -12.11
N THR A 251 6.84 -22.13 -13.40
CA THR A 251 5.55 -21.79 -14.00
C THR A 251 4.82 -23.01 -14.53
N HIS A 252 3.54 -23.16 -14.17
CA HIS A 252 2.68 -24.23 -14.70
C HIS A 252 1.83 -23.73 -15.87
N PRO A 253 1.47 -24.62 -16.82
CA PRO A 253 0.63 -24.25 -17.96
C PRO A 253 -0.80 -23.92 -17.51
N LEU A 254 -1.42 -22.96 -18.20
CA LEU A 254 -2.80 -22.57 -17.93
C LEU A 254 -3.78 -23.65 -18.41
N LEU A 255 -4.77 -23.98 -17.57
CA LEU A 255 -5.92 -24.76 -18.05
C LEU A 255 -6.79 -23.91 -18.96
N LEU A 256 -7.08 -24.46 -20.14
CA LEU A 256 -7.91 -23.79 -21.13
C LEU A 256 -9.36 -23.63 -20.64
N GLY A 257 -10.03 -22.60 -21.14
CA GLY A 257 -11.47 -22.48 -21.00
C GLY A 257 -12.20 -23.39 -21.96
N LEU A 258 -13.46 -23.73 -21.65
CA LEU A 258 -14.22 -24.70 -22.44
C LEU A 258 -14.64 -24.18 -23.83
N LYS A 259 -14.58 -22.87 -24.07
CA LYS A 259 -14.99 -22.25 -25.35
C LYS A 259 -13.80 -22.13 -26.31
N GLN A 260 -14.11 -21.97 -27.60
CA GLN A 260 -13.10 -21.74 -28.62
C GLN A 260 -12.31 -20.46 -28.33
N ASP A 261 -11.01 -20.47 -28.63
CA ASP A 261 -10.07 -19.34 -28.45
C ASP A 261 -9.98 -18.79 -27.02
N GLN A 262 -10.33 -19.62 -26.04
CA GLN A 262 -10.26 -19.27 -24.64
C GLN A 262 -9.02 -19.89 -23.96
N PHE A 263 -7.94 -19.11 -23.93
CA PHE A 263 -6.63 -19.55 -23.42
C PHE A 263 -6.55 -19.74 -21.89
N LYS A 264 -7.57 -19.29 -21.15
CA LYS A 264 -7.66 -19.46 -19.69
C LYS A 264 -9.11 -19.56 -19.25
N MET A 265 -9.41 -20.51 -18.37
CA MET A 265 -10.73 -20.57 -17.73
C MET A 265 -11.01 -19.31 -16.90
N THR A 266 -12.24 -18.79 -16.95
CA THR A 266 -12.64 -17.59 -16.20
C THR A 266 -13.81 -17.87 -15.27
N THR A 267 -13.79 -17.25 -14.08
CA THR A 267 -14.91 -17.28 -13.13
C THR A 267 -16.04 -16.32 -13.53
N THR A 268 -15.82 -15.49 -14.55
CA THR A 268 -16.80 -14.51 -15.05
C THR A 268 -17.84 -15.11 -15.98
N ASP A 269 -17.53 -16.25 -16.60
CA ASP A 269 -18.42 -17.02 -17.45
C ASP A 269 -18.53 -18.45 -16.91
N ALA A 270 -19.68 -18.75 -16.28
CA ALA A 270 -19.92 -20.02 -15.61
C ALA A 270 -19.93 -21.23 -16.55
N GLU A 271 -20.19 -21.04 -17.86
CA GLU A 271 -20.14 -22.10 -18.87
C GLU A 271 -18.71 -22.29 -19.42
N SER A 272 -17.80 -21.36 -19.13
CA SER A 272 -16.42 -21.41 -19.58
C SER A 272 -15.49 -22.24 -18.70
N ALA A 273 -15.96 -22.62 -17.51
CA ALA A 273 -15.20 -23.30 -16.48
C ALA A 273 -16.01 -24.45 -15.86
N VAL A 274 -15.34 -25.56 -15.57
CA VAL A 274 -15.85 -26.56 -14.64
C VAL A 274 -15.42 -26.16 -13.22
N TYR A 275 -16.38 -26.16 -12.30
CA TYR A 275 -16.12 -25.92 -10.89
C TYR A 275 -16.03 -27.25 -10.14
N VAL A 276 -15.23 -27.30 -9.08
CA VAL A 276 -15.03 -28.52 -8.29
C VAL A 276 -16.29 -28.98 -7.56
N ASP A 277 -17.24 -28.07 -7.34
CA ASP A 277 -18.53 -28.30 -6.70
C ASP A 277 -19.70 -28.43 -7.71
N ASP A 278 -19.41 -28.54 -9.01
CA ASP A 278 -20.41 -28.88 -10.02
C ASP A 278 -20.91 -30.31 -9.80
N THR A 279 -22.22 -30.49 -9.91
CA THR A 279 -22.88 -31.81 -9.92
C THR A 279 -22.41 -32.64 -11.12
N ALA A 280 -22.58 -33.96 -11.04
CA ALA A 280 -22.18 -34.84 -12.14
C ALA A 280 -22.87 -34.49 -13.48
N ALA A 281 -24.12 -34.01 -13.40
CA ALA A 281 -24.89 -33.55 -14.56
C ALA A 281 -24.37 -32.23 -15.14
N GLU A 282 -23.98 -31.27 -14.30
CA GLU A 282 -23.37 -30.00 -14.73
C GLU A 282 -22.04 -30.25 -15.44
N VAL A 283 -21.15 -31.08 -14.86
CA VAL A 283 -19.88 -31.48 -15.50
C VAL A 283 -20.14 -32.10 -16.87
N LYS A 284 -21.04 -33.09 -16.95
CA LYS A 284 -21.38 -33.74 -18.23
C LYS A 284 -21.91 -32.74 -19.26
N THR A 285 -22.75 -31.80 -18.83
CA THR A 285 -23.33 -30.77 -19.71
C THR A 285 -22.27 -29.82 -20.24
N LYS A 286 -21.39 -29.32 -19.37
CA LYS A 286 -20.30 -28.40 -19.74
C LYS A 286 -19.30 -29.07 -20.68
N ILE A 287 -18.84 -30.28 -20.36
CA ILE A 287 -17.90 -31.03 -21.21
C ILE A 287 -18.53 -31.39 -22.57
N LYS A 288 -19.83 -31.73 -22.60
CA LYS A 288 -20.55 -31.96 -23.87
C LYS A 288 -20.47 -30.74 -24.80
N LYS A 289 -20.63 -29.53 -24.26
CA LYS A 289 -20.58 -28.26 -25.00
C LYS A 289 -19.15 -27.75 -25.29
N ALA A 290 -18.13 -28.32 -24.64
CA ALA A 290 -16.76 -27.84 -24.79
C ALA A 290 -16.27 -27.90 -26.24
N TYR A 291 -15.44 -26.94 -26.64
CA TYR A 291 -14.75 -26.95 -27.92
C TYR A 291 -13.87 -28.20 -28.04
N CYS A 292 -14.05 -28.97 -29.11
CA CYS A 292 -13.29 -30.19 -29.39
C CYS A 292 -13.60 -30.61 -30.82
N VAL A 293 -12.71 -30.25 -31.75
CA VAL A 293 -12.85 -30.57 -33.18
C VAL A 293 -12.04 -31.84 -33.45
N PRO A 294 -12.57 -32.83 -34.23
CA PRO A 294 -11.82 -34.04 -34.59
C PRO A 294 -10.46 -33.68 -35.22
N GLY A 295 -9.41 -34.43 -34.87
CA GLY A 295 -8.04 -34.22 -35.38
C GLY A 295 -7.32 -32.97 -34.85
N VAL A 296 -8.03 -31.98 -34.30
CA VAL A 296 -7.44 -30.72 -33.82
C VAL A 296 -6.99 -30.84 -32.36
N VAL A 297 -5.68 -30.92 -32.16
CA VAL A 297 -5.04 -31.01 -30.83
C VAL A 297 -4.82 -29.63 -30.20
N LYS A 298 -4.27 -28.67 -30.96
CA LYS A 298 -3.89 -27.35 -30.45
C LYS A 298 -5.13 -26.57 -30.00
N GLY A 299 -5.09 -26.05 -28.77
CA GLY A 299 -6.21 -25.27 -28.22
C GLY A 299 -7.43 -26.10 -27.84
N ASN A 300 -7.33 -27.43 -27.78
CA ASN A 300 -8.45 -28.31 -27.42
C ASN A 300 -8.56 -28.46 -25.89
N PRO A 301 -9.58 -27.88 -25.23
CA PRO A 301 -9.73 -27.95 -23.77
C PRO A 301 -9.98 -29.37 -23.25
N VAL A 302 -10.60 -30.24 -24.05
CA VAL A 302 -10.85 -31.63 -23.64
C VAL A 302 -9.52 -32.38 -23.52
N LEU A 303 -8.66 -32.31 -24.53
CA LEU A 303 -7.32 -32.89 -24.47
C LEU A 303 -6.43 -32.22 -23.42
N ASN A 304 -6.56 -30.90 -23.24
CA ASN A 304 -5.84 -30.16 -22.20
C ASN A 304 -6.17 -30.71 -20.79
N TYR A 305 -7.45 -30.97 -20.49
CA TYR A 305 -7.85 -31.52 -19.19
C TYR A 305 -7.45 -32.99 -19.05
N MET A 306 -7.46 -33.77 -20.14
CA MET A 306 -6.89 -35.12 -20.12
C MET A 306 -5.41 -35.08 -19.74
N LYS A 307 -4.62 -34.23 -20.41
CA LYS A 307 -3.17 -34.09 -20.20
C LYS A 307 -2.80 -33.66 -18.79
N TYR A 308 -3.42 -32.59 -18.29
CA TYR A 308 -2.97 -31.92 -17.08
C TYR A 308 -3.72 -32.34 -15.81
N LEU A 309 -4.86 -33.03 -15.95
CA LEU A 309 -5.64 -33.52 -14.80
C LEU A 309 -5.79 -35.04 -14.85
N VAL A 310 -6.43 -35.60 -15.88
CA VAL A 310 -6.81 -37.02 -15.86
C VAL A 310 -5.59 -37.94 -15.83
N PHE A 311 -4.68 -37.87 -16.80
CA PHE A 311 -3.50 -38.74 -16.82
C PHE A 311 -2.62 -38.61 -15.57
N PRO A 312 -2.39 -37.40 -15.01
CA PRO A 312 -1.67 -37.27 -13.75
C PRO A 312 -2.33 -37.92 -12.53
N PHE A 313 -3.66 -37.99 -12.46
CA PHE A 313 -4.38 -38.66 -11.38
C PHE A 313 -4.60 -40.17 -11.64
N TYR A 314 -4.52 -40.60 -12.89
CA TYR A 314 -4.73 -41.98 -13.34
C TYR A 314 -3.50 -42.48 -14.12
N ALA A 315 -2.36 -42.56 -13.42
CA ALA A 315 -1.07 -42.93 -14.01
C ALA A 315 -1.04 -44.36 -14.59
N GLU A 316 -1.94 -45.24 -14.12
CA GLU A 316 -2.12 -46.61 -14.64
C GLU A 316 -2.81 -46.65 -16.02
N GLY A 317 -3.22 -45.50 -16.53
CA GLY A 317 -3.85 -45.35 -17.84
C GLY A 317 -5.33 -45.01 -17.78
N VAL A 318 -5.88 -44.73 -18.96
CA VAL A 318 -7.25 -44.25 -19.17
C VAL A 318 -7.99 -45.17 -20.14
N THR A 319 -9.17 -45.61 -19.73
CA THR A 319 -10.06 -46.43 -20.55
C THR A 319 -11.16 -45.56 -21.14
N LEU A 320 -11.19 -45.49 -22.47
CA LEU A 320 -12.25 -44.86 -23.25
C LEU A 320 -13.29 -45.91 -23.63
N GLU A 321 -14.45 -45.82 -22.99
CA GLU A 321 -15.56 -46.75 -23.21
C GLU A 321 -16.34 -46.37 -24.48
N ARG A 322 -16.48 -47.33 -25.39
CA ARG A 322 -17.29 -47.18 -26.61
C ARG A 322 -18.03 -48.47 -26.91
N SER A 323 -19.16 -48.37 -27.60
CA SER A 323 -19.92 -49.56 -28.00
C SER A 323 -19.12 -50.46 -28.94
N ASP A 324 -19.47 -51.75 -29.00
CA ASP A 324 -18.84 -52.69 -29.94
C ASP A 324 -18.99 -52.22 -31.40
N ASN A 325 -20.13 -51.58 -31.72
CA ASN A 325 -20.38 -50.97 -33.03
C ASN A 325 -19.45 -49.79 -33.35
N ASN A 326 -18.85 -49.16 -32.33
CA ASN A 326 -17.87 -48.09 -32.47
C ASN A 326 -16.42 -48.60 -32.29
N GLY A 327 -16.21 -49.92 -32.26
CA GLY A 327 -14.90 -50.56 -32.19
C GLY A 327 -14.46 -51.03 -30.80
N GLY A 328 -15.32 -51.01 -29.77
CA GLY A 328 -15.06 -51.54 -28.42
C GLY A 328 -14.01 -50.76 -27.61
N ASN A 329 -13.97 -50.89 -26.28
CA ASN A 329 -13.14 -50.03 -25.41
C ASN A 329 -11.67 -49.86 -25.87
N LEU A 330 -11.17 -48.63 -25.80
CA LEU A 330 -9.76 -48.31 -26.03
C LEU A 330 -9.07 -48.03 -24.69
N ILE A 331 -7.84 -48.51 -24.52
CA ILE A 331 -7.03 -48.28 -23.32
C ILE A 331 -5.78 -47.52 -23.75
N PHE A 332 -5.49 -46.41 -23.08
CA PHE A 332 -4.31 -45.58 -23.31
C PHE A 332 -3.46 -45.56 -22.05
N ALA A 333 -2.21 -45.99 -22.13
CA ALA A 333 -1.28 -45.96 -21.01
C ALA A 333 -0.76 -44.53 -20.77
N THR A 334 -0.59 -43.76 -21.84
CA THR A 334 -0.02 -42.41 -21.80
C THR A 334 -0.90 -41.38 -22.51
N TYR A 335 -0.70 -40.11 -22.20
CA TYR A 335 -1.41 -39.03 -22.88
C TYR A 335 -1.01 -38.94 -24.35
N GLU A 336 0.25 -39.20 -24.66
CA GLU A 336 0.82 -39.15 -26.00
C GLU A 336 0.14 -40.15 -26.93
N GLU A 337 -0.18 -41.35 -26.44
CA GLU A 337 -0.97 -42.34 -27.18
C GLU A 337 -2.40 -41.84 -27.48
N LEU A 338 -3.06 -41.22 -26.50
CA LEU A 338 -4.38 -40.63 -26.70
C LEU A 338 -4.34 -39.47 -27.69
N GLU A 339 -3.36 -38.58 -27.55
CA GLU A 339 -3.17 -37.42 -28.41
C GLU A 339 -2.95 -37.86 -29.86
N ALA A 340 -2.07 -38.83 -30.09
CA ALA A 340 -1.81 -39.40 -31.41
C ALA A 340 -3.07 -40.06 -32.00
N ALA A 341 -3.83 -40.80 -31.19
CA ALA A 341 -5.08 -41.43 -31.63
C ALA A 341 -6.18 -40.40 -31.95
N PHE A 342 -6.26 -39.30 -31.22
CA PHE A 342 -7.19 -38.21 -31.52
C PHE A 342 -6.76 -37.43 -32.77
N ALA A 343 -5.46 -37.14 -32.93
CA ALA A 343 -4.90 -36.46 -34.09
C ALA A 343 -5.09 -37.25 -35.39
N SER A 344 -5.01 -38.59 -35.31
CA SER A 344 -5.31 -39.48 -36.44
C SER A 344 -6.80 -39.83 -36.57
N GLU A 345 -7.69 -39.13 -35.85
CA GLU A 345 -9.15 -39.31 -35.84
C GLU A 345 -9.63 -40.73 -35.46
N LYS A 346 -8.79 -41.55 -34.82
CA LYS A 346 -9.19 -42.87 -34.26
C LYS A 346 -10.08 -42.71 -33.03
N VAL A 347 -9.94 -41.59 -32.32
CA VAL A 347 -10.79 -41.21 -31.19
C VAL A 347 -11.63 -40.00 -31.60
N HIS A 348 -12.95 -40.16 -31.57
CA HIS A 348 -13.88 -39.09 -31.91
C HIS A 348 -14.25 -38.26 -30.66
N PRO A 349 -14.50 -36.93 -30.79
CA PRO A 349 -14.97 -36.10 -29.67
C PRO A 349 -16.21 -36.64 -28.94
N ALA A 350 -17.08 -37.38 -29.65
CA ALA A 350 -18.29 -37.98 -29.08
C ALA A 350 -17.98 -39.07 -28.03
N ASP A 351 -16.82 -39.71 -28.11
CA ASP A 351 -16.37 -40.72 -27.14
C ASP A 351 -15.45 -40.09 -26.09
N LEU A 352 -14.57 -39.18 -26.51
CA LEU A 352 -13.61 -38.52 -25.62
C LEU A 352 -14.28 -37.63 -24.56
N LYS A 353 -15.33 -36.89 -24.94
CA LYS A 353 -16.05 -36.00 -24.00
C LYS A 353 -16.73 -36.77 -22.86
N PRO A 354 -17.51 -37.84 -23.10
CA PRO A 354 -18.02 -38.70 -22.03
C PRO A 354 -16.93 -39.33 -21.17
N CYS A 355 -15.83 -39.78 -21.79
CA CYS A 355 -14.67 -40.32 -21.07
C CYS A 355 -14.11 -39.28 -20.08
N LEU A 356 -13.79 -38.07 -20.54
CA LEU A 356 -13.33 -36.99 -19.66
C LEU A 356 -14.33 -36.69 -18.53
N ALA A 357 -15.62 -36.61 -18.84
CA ALA A 357 -16.65 -36.32 -17.83
C ALA A 357 -16.73 -37.40 -16.74
N LYS A 358 -16.55 -38.68 -17.09
CA LYS A 358 -16.50 -39.80 -16.13
C LYS A 358 -15.35 -39.62 -15.15
N TYR A 359 -14.13 -39.40 -15.65
CA TYR A 359 -12.93 -39.26 -14.82
C TYR A 359 -12.97 -38.00 -13.95
N LEU A 360 -13.41 -36.86 -14.50
CA LEU A 360 -13.60 -35.64 -13.70
C LEU A 360 -14.65 -35.85 -12.61
N ASN A 361 -15.76 -36.51 -12.91
CA ASN A 361 -16.79 -36.76 -11.90
C ASN A 361 -16.29 -37.61 -10.73
N ALA A 362 -15.43 -38.60 -10.99
CA ALA A 362 -14.79 -39.39 -9.95
C ALA A 362 -13.83 -38.54 -9.09
N LEU A 363 -13.02 -37.67 -9.71
CA LEU A 363 -12.10 -36.78 -8.99
C LEU A 363 -12.80 -35.72 -8.13
N LEU A 364 -13.99 -35.28 -8.54
CA LEU A 364 -14.77 -34.26 -7.83
C LEU A 364 -15.71 -34.85 -6.77
N GLU A 365 -15.89 -36.17 -6.74
CA GLU A 365 -16.80 -36.82 -5.81
C GLU A 365 -16.47 -36.57 -4.32
N PRO A 366 -15.20 -36.61 -3.88
CA PRO A 366 -14.86 -36.28 -2.50
C PRO A 366 -15.31 -34.87 -2.08
N VAL A 367 -15.22 -33.89 -2.99
CA VAL A 367 -15.68 -32.52 -2.74
C VAL A 367 -17.20 -32.49 -2.57
N ARG A 368 -17.94 -33.17 -3.45
CA ARG A 368 -19.42 -33.23 -3.35
C ARG A 368 -19.87 -33.84 -2.03
N GLN A 369 -19.21 -34.92 -1.60
CA GLN A 369 -19.51 -35.58 -0.33
C GLN A 369 -19.18 -34.68 0.87
N HIS A 370 -18.04 -33.99 0.85
CA HIS A 370 -17.62 -33.07 1.91
C HIS A 370 -18.64 -31.94 2.14
N PHE A 371 -19.24 -31.42 1.07
CA PHE A 371 -20.24 -30.35 1.14
C PHE A 371 -21.71 -30.83 1.13
N ALA A 372 -21.97 -32.15 1.30
CA ALA A 372 -23.31 -32.72 1.14
C ALA A 372 -24.29 -32.38 2.28
N SER A 373 -23.78 -32.10 3.49
CA SER A 373 -24.62 -31.86 4.68
C SER A 373 -24.00 -30.85 5.66
N GLY A 374 -24.75 -30.50 6.70
CA GLY A 374 -24.28 -29.68 7.82
C GLY A 374 -23.89 -28.24 7.44
N PRO A 375 -22.99 -27.60 8.23
CA PRO A 375 -22.56 -26.23 8.01
C PRO A 375 -21.88 -26.00 6.65
N LEU A 376 -21.17 -27.00 6.12
CA LEU A 376 -20.49 -26.92 4.84
C LEU A 376 -21.47 -26.82 3.68
N LYS A 377 -22.60 -27.54 3.70
CA LYS A 377 -23.68 -27.37 2.72
C LYS A 377 -24.21 -25.93 2.70
N THR A 378 -24.38 -25.33 3.87
CA THR A 378 -24.83 -23.93 4.02
C THR A 378 -23.79 -22.94 3.49
N LEU A 379 -22.51 -23.19 3.76
CA LEU A 379 -21.39 -22.44 3.20
C LEU A 379 -21.43 -22.47 1.67
N LEU A 380 -21.49 -23.66 1.07
CA LEU A 380 -21.56 -23.83 -0.38
C LEU A 380 -22.78 -23.14 -1.00
N SER A 381 -23.96 -23.24 -0.37
CA SER A 381 -25.16 -22.53 -0.81
C SER A 381 -24.96 -21.01 -0.81
N SER A 382 -24.23 -20.48 0.18
CA SER A 382 -23.90 -19.06 0.27
C SER A 382 -22.95 -18.64 -0.85
N ILE A 383 -21.92 -19.46 -1.14
CA ILE A 383 -20.98 -19.24 -2.25
C ILE A 383 -21.70 -19.20 -3.60
N LYS A 384 -22.61 -20.14 -3.86
CA LYS A 384 -23.38 -20.20 -5.13
C LYS A 384 -24.30 -18.99 -5.34
N LYS A 385 -24.65 -18.26 -4.29
CA LYS A 385 -25.46 -17.02 -4.36
C LYS A 385 -24.62 -15.78 -4.65
N LEU A 386 -23.31 -15.85 -4.49
CA LEU A 386 -22.42 -14.72 -4.78
C LEU A 386 -22.35 -14.48 -6.29
N LYS A 387 -22.49 -13.22 -6.69
CA LYS A 387 -22.33 -12.80 -8.09
C LYS A 387 -20.91 -12.31 -8.31
N VAL A 388 -20.27 -12.82 -9.35
CA VAL A 388 -18.94 -12.38 -9.81
C VAL A 388 -19.14 -11.47 -11.02
N SER A 389 -18.60 -10.25 -10.99
CA SER A 389 -18.66 -9.35 -12.15
C SER A 389 -17.60 -9.69 -13.20
N PRO A 390 -17.94 -9.63 -14.49
CA PRO A 390 -16.97 -9.74 -15.57
C PRO A 390 -16.00 -8.56 -15.64
N MET A 391 -16.41 -7.39 -15.14
CA MET A 391 -15.61 -6.18 -15.06
C MET A 391 -15.44 -5.84 -13.57
N PRO A 392 -14.28 -6.15 -12.95
CA PRO A 392 -14.11 -5.94 -11.51
C PRO A 392 -14.35 -4.48 -11.08
N ASP A 393 -14.06 -3.52 -11.95
CA ASP A 393 -14.27 -2.09 -11.66
C ASP A 393 -15.71 -1.60 -11.85
N SER A 394 -16.60 -2.42 -12.43
CA SER A 394 -18.03 -2.08 -12.51
C SER A 394 -18.79 -2.41 -11.22
N ASP A 395 -18.16 -3.15 -10.30
CA ASP A 395 -18.78 -3.46 -9.02
C ASP A 395 -18.92 -2.20 -8.17
N LYS A 396 -20.12 -1.99 -7.62
CA LYS A 396 -20.32 -0.94 -6.61
C LYS A 396 -19.48 -1.31 -5.38
N LEU A 397 -18.47 -0.50 -5.10
CA LEU A 397 -17.57 -0.69 -3.98
C LEU A 397 -18.35 -0.59 -2.66
N VAL A 398 -18.11 -1.54 -1.77
CA VAL A 398 -18.64 -1.50 -0.41
C VAL A 398 -17.86 -0.45 0.38
N ASN A 399 -18.56 0.33 1.21
CA ASN A 399 -17.92 1.27 2.11
C ASN A 399 -17.35 0.52 3.31
N LEU A 400 -16.06 0.69 3.58
CA LEU A 400 -15.39 0.09 4.72
C LEU A 400 -15.50 1.03 5.92
N SER A 401 -16.02 0.51 7.04
CA SER A 401 -15.95 1.21 8.32
C SER A 401 -14.66 0.79 9.02
N LEU A 402 -13.67 1.68 8.98
CA LEU A 402 -12.34 1.44 9.53
C LEU A 402 -12.07 2.42 10.68
N PRO A 403 -11.63 1.95 11.85
CA PRO A 403 -11.27 2.83 12.95
C PRO A 403 -10.01 3.63 12.62
N GLY A 404 -9.93 4.84 13.16
CA GLY A 404 -8.67 5.58 13.22
C GLY A 404 -7.77 5.07 14.35
N PHE A 405 -6.65 5.75 14.56
CA PHE A 405 -5.75 5.49 15.67
C PHE A 405 -6.44 5.68 17.01
N SER A 406 -6.00 4.89 17.97
CA SER A 406 -6.48 4.98 19.35
C SER A 406 -6.14 6.35 19.93
N GLU A 407 -7.06 6.96 20.67
CA GLU A 407 -6.78 8.22 21.35
C GLU A 407 -6.03 7.94 22.65
N ALA A 408 -4.94 8.66 22.89
CA ALA A 408 -4.25 8.62 24.18
C ALA A 408 -5.21 9.09 25.29
N PHE A 409 -5.09 8.50 26.48
CA PHE A 409 -5.78 8.97 27.69
C PHE A 409 -5.10 10.26 28.19
N LYS A 410 -5.11 11.32 27.38
CA LYS A 410 -4.66 12.66 27.76
C LYS A 410 -5.88 13.54 27.96
N THR A 411 -5.94 14.24 29.08
CA THR A 411 -6.98 15.24 29.33
C THR A 411 -6.61 16.53 28.60
N TRP A 412 -7.44 16.91 27.64
CA TRP A 412 -7.26 18.13 26.86
C TRP A 412 -7.85 19.35 27.59
N LYS A 413 -7.21 20.51 27.44
CA LYS A 413 -7.65 21.77 28.06
C LYS A 413 -8.67 22.48 27.16
N PRO A 414 -9.89 22.78 27.65
CA PRO A 414 -10.88 23.49 26.84
C PRO A 414 -10.50 24.96 26.67
N SER A 415 -11.12 25.58 25.65
CA SER A 415 -11.00 27.02 25.39
C SER A 415 -11.71 27.84 26.48
N ALA A 416 -11.12 28.97 26.86
CA ALA A 416 -11.82 30.01 27.63
C ALA A 416 -12.50 31.07 26.73
N LEU A 417 -12.21 31.05 25.43
CA LEU A 417 -12.74 31.98 24.44
C LEU A 417 -14.21 31.67 24.11
N SER A 418 -14.98 32.71 23.79
CA SER A 418 -16.33 32.58 23.24
C SER A 418 -16.33 31.91 21.87
N LEU A 419 -17.48 31.43 21.39
CA LEU A 419 -17.59 30.77 20.08
C LEU A 419 -17.13 31.67 18.92
N GLU A 420 -17.50 32.95 18.95
CA GLU A 420 -17.12 33.93 17.93
C GLU A 420 -15.60 34.15 17.91
N GLU A 421 -14.99 34.28 19.08
CA GLU A 421 -13.53 34.41 19.22
C GLU A 421 -12.80 33.14 18.78
N ARG A 422 -13.29 31.95 19.17
CA ARG A 422 -12.72 30.67 18.73
C ARG A 422 -12.71 30.57 17.20
N TYR A 423 -13.82 30.92 16.56
CA TYR A 423 -13.91 30.93 15.10
C TYR A 423 -12.95 31.95 14.49
N ALA A 424 -12.94 33.20 14.96
CA ALA A 424 -12.09 34.26 14.42
C ALA A 424 -10.61 33.92 14.54
N VAL A 425 -10.17 33.40 15.70
CA VAL A 425 -8.77 32.98 15.92
C VAL A 425 -8.41 31.82 15.00
N ALA A 426 -9.25 30.76 14.93
CA ALA A 426 -8.99 29.63 14.06
C ALA A 426 -8.93 30.05 12.58
N ARG A 427 -9.88 30.86 12.12
CA ARG A 427 -9.94 31.34 10.73
C ARG A 427 -8.72 32.19 10.36
N SER A 428 -8.13 32.91 11.32
CA SER A 428 -6.95 33.75 11.10
C SER A 428 -5.66 32.98 10.79
N VAL A 429 -5.64 31.66 11.02
CA VAL A 429 -4.46 30.81 10.78
C VAL A 429 -4.31 30.44 9.30
N GLY A 430 -5.43 30.25 8.60
CA GLY A 430 -5.44 29.86 7.19
C GLY A 430 -5.55 31.07 6.27
N GLU A 431 -4.78 31.07 5.20
CA GLU A 431 -5.01 31.92 4.04
C GLU A 431 -6.27 31.46 3.28
N GLU A 432 -6.46 30.14 3.16
CA GLU A 432 -7.65 29.52 2.57
C GLU A 432 -8.34 28.60 3.58
N CYS A 433 -9.68 28.63 3.61
CA CYS A 433 -10.51 27.75 4.45
C CYS A 433 -11.60 27.06 3.62
N ILE A 434 -11.57 25.72 3.57
CA ILE A 434 -12.56 24.88 2.86
C ILE A 434 -13.23 23.92 3.86
N GLN A 435 -14.43 24.17 4.36
CA GLN A 435 -15.26 25.37 4.17
C GLN A 435 -15.47 26.13 5.49
N GLU A 436 -15.65 27.45 5.39
CA GLU A 436 -15.79 28.33 6.57
C GLU A 436 -16.99 27.98 7.45
N ASN A 437 -18.14 27.64 6.84
CA ASN A 437 -19.33 27.17 7.54
C ASN A 437 -19.09 25.85 8.30
N GLU A 438 -18.30 24.95 7.72
CA GLU A 438 -17.91 23.69 8.37
C GLU A 438 -16.96 23.96 9.56
N LEU A 439 -16.04 24.92 9.43
CA LEU A 439 -15.17 25.35 10.53
C LEU A 439 -15.98 25.95 11.69
N GLN A 440 -16.92 26.83 11.41
CA GLN A 440 -17.78 27.44 12.42
C GLN A 440 -18.62 26.38 13.15
N ALA A 441 -19.27 25.48 12.40
CA ALA A 441 -20.05 24.39 12.97
C ALA A 441 -19.20 23.41 13.79
N LEU A 442 -17.93 23.21 13.41
CA LEU A 442 -16.99 22.38 14.14
C LEU A 442 -16.61 23.00 15.49
N MET A 443 -16.31 24.30 15.52
CA MET A 443 -16.00 25.03 16.75
C MET A 443 -17.20 25.06 17.71
N GLU A 444 -18.42 25.09 17.19
CA GLU A 444 -19.65 25.05 17.99
C GLU A 444 -19.90 23.66 18.62
N LYS A 445 -19.71 22.59 17.85
CA LYS A 445 -20.15 21.24 18.24
C LYS A 445 -19.11 20.41 18.97
N LYS A 446 -17.83 20.73 18.81
CA LYS A 446 -16.73 19.94 19.35
C LYS A 446 -15.85 20.81 20.26
N ASP A 447 -15.72 20.37 21.51
CA ASP A 447 -14.89 21.06 22.50
C ASP A 447 -13.41 21.02 22.13
N HIS A 448 -12.98 19.89 21.56
CA HIS A 448 -11.61 19.60 21.15
C HIS A 448 -11.51 19.16 19.68
N PRO A 449 -11.67 20.08 18.71
CA PRO A 449 -11.38 19.78 17.31
C PRO A 449 -9.93 19.31 17.16
N VAL A 450 -9.71 18.29 16.33
CA VAL A 450 -8.38 17.74 16.06
C VAL A 450 -7.83 18.38 14.80
N CYS A 451 -6.78 19.17 14.99
CA CYS A 451 -5.93 19.71 13.94
C CYS A 451 -4.75 18.78 13.72
N TYR A 452 -4.24 18.68 12.48
CA TYR A 452 -2.95 18.05 12.25
C TYR A 452 -2.10 18.79 11.20
N ASP A 453 -0.78 18.70 11.38
CA ASP A 453 0.25 19.05 10.41
C ASP A 453 1.30 17.94 10.40
N GLY A 454 1.65 17.46 9.21
CA GLY A 454 2.70 16.46 8.99
C GLY A 454 3.98 17.08 8.47
N PHE A 455 5.11 16.55 8.92
CA PHE A 455 6.42 17.00 8.47
C PHE A 455 7.37 15.84 8.19
N GLU A 456 8.09 15.94 7.08
CA GLU A 456 9.18 15.02 6.75
C GLU A 456 10.45 15.44 7.50
N PRO A 457 11.03 14.59 8.37
CA PRO A 457 12.34 14.84 8.96
C PRO A 457 13.43 14.81 7.88
N SER A 458 13.79 15.99 7.38
CA SER A 458 14.52 16.16 6.11
C SER A 458 15.77 17.04 6.23
N GLY A 459 16.17 17.37 7.45
CA GLY A 459 17.39 18.12 7.77
C GLY A 459 17.10 19.30 8.67
N ARG A 460 17.91 20.35 8.54
CA ARG A 460 17.76 21.58 9.32
C ARG A 460 16.35 22.16 9.16
N MET A 461 15.80 22.68 10.26
CA MET A 461 14.47 23.28 10.27
C MET A 461 14.58 24.76 9.92
N HIS A 462 13.83 25.21 8.92
CA HIS A 462 13.75 26.63 8.56
C HIS A 462 12.68 27.35 9.37
N ILE A 463 12.73 28.68 9.41
CA ILE A 463 11.91 29.49 10.31
C ILE A 463 10.39 29.32 10.12
N ALA A 464 9.92 29.10 8.89
CA ALA A 464 8.50 28.80 8.67
C ALA A 464 8.07 27.47 9.31
N GLN A 465 8.95 26.46 9.36
CA GLN A 465 8.68 25.19 10.04
C GLN A 465 8.75 25.33 11.56
N GLY A 466 9.59 26.21 12.10
CA GLY A 466 9.69 26.43 13.55
C GLY A 466 8.70 27.49 14.06
N VAL A 467 9.01 28.76 13.84
CA VAL A 467 8.30 29.92 14.42
C VAL A 467 6.87 30.04 13.88
N LEU A 468 6.70 30.08 12.55
CA LEU A 468 5.37 30.30 11.96
C LEU A 468 4.40 29.18 12.34
N ARG A 469 4.84 27.91 12.28
CA ARG A 469 4.05 26.77 12.79
C ARG A 469 3.71 26.93 14.25
N THR A 470 4.67 27.32 15.10
CA THR A 470 4.41 27.55 16.53
C THR A 470 3.33 28.61 16.76
N VAL A 471 3.36 29.72 16.02
CA VAL A 471 2.32 30.76 16.08
C VAL A 471 0.95 30.19 15.71
N ASN A 472 0.88 29.45 14.60
CA ASN A 472 -0.37 28.86 14.11
C ASN A 472 -0.93 27.80 15.07
N VAL A 473 -0.07 26.95 15.61
CA VAL A 473 -0.43 25.91 16.59
C VAL A 473 -0.94 26.55 17.86
N ASN A 474 -0.22 27.52 18.44
CA ASN A 474 -0.64 28.19 19.67
C ASN A 474 -1.98 28.91 19.49
N LYS A 475 -2.24 29.51 18.31
CA LYS A 475 -3.57 30.06 17.99
C LYS A 475 -4.63 28.97 18.02
N LEU A 476 -4.44 27.84 17.33
CA LEU A 476 -5.43 26.75 17.33
C LEU A 476 -5.62 26.09 18.70
N THR A 477 -4.54 25.86 19.45
CA THR A 477 -4.66 25.25 20.79
C THR A 477 -5.36 26.17 21.77
N SER A 478 -5.23 27.50 21.60
CA SER A 478 -5.99 28.50 22.37
C SER A 478 -7.50 28.43 22.14
N THR A 479 -7.96 27.93 20.98
CA THR A 479 -9.39 27.68 20.70
C THR A 479 -9.90 26.36 21.29
N GLY A 480 -9.11 25.68 22.11
CA GLY A 480 -9.42 24.37 22.70
C GLY A 480 -9.12 23.20 21.77
N SER A 481 -8.62 23.47 20.56
CA SER A 481 -8.26 22.42 19.59
C SER A 481 -7.06 21.61 20.07
N VAL A 482 -7.04 20.34 19.70
CA VAL A 482 -5.90 19.44 19.88
C VAL A 482 -5.07 19.46 18.61
N PHE A 483 -3.75 19.61 18.73
CA PHE A 483 -2.86 19.63 17.59
C PHE A 483 -1.98 18.38 17.55
N ARG A 484 -2.15 17.58 16.50
CA ARG A 484 -1.35 16.39 16.21
C ARG A 484 -0.24 16.72 15.23
N PHE A 485 1.00 16.66 15.69
CA PHE A 485 2.14 16.66 14.81
C PHE A 485 2.42 15.25 14.32
N TRP A 486 2.34 15.07 13.01
CA TRP A 486 2.64 13.80 12.37
C TRP A 486 4.10 13.76 11.93
N VAL A 487 4.93 13.06 12.71
CA VAL A 487 6.34 12.87 12.41
C VAL A 487 6.44 11.82 11.30
N ALA A 488 6.53 12.31 10.06
CA ALA A 488 6.33 11.52 8.86
C ALA A 488 7.63 10.80 8.44
N ASP A 489 8.12 9.89 9.29
CA ASP A 489 9.39 9.19 9.11
C ASP A 489 9.39 8.21 7.94
N TRP A 490 8.34 7.40 7.77
CA TRP A 490 8.14 6.55 6.59
C TRP A 490 7.96 7.35 5.30
N PHE A 491 7.35 8.54 5.38
CA PHE A 491 7.18 9.43 4.24
C PHE A 491 8.52 10.03 3.80
N ALA A 492 9.33 10.47 4.77
CA ALA A 492 10.69 10.94 4.52
C ALA A 492 11.56 9.83 3.90
N MET A 493 11.42 8.58 4.37
CA MET A 493 12.09 7.42 3.78
C MET A 493 11.66 7.20 2.33
N LEU A 494 10.35 7.22 2.04
CA LEU A 494 9.79 7.09 0.70
C LEU A 494 10.25 8.20 -0.26
N ASN A 495 10.42 9.40 0.25
CA ASN A 495 10.93 10.54 -0.50
C ASN A 495 12.47 10.65 -0.45
N ASN A 496 13.16 9.57 -0.05
CA ASN A 496 14.61 9.41 -0.04
C ASN A 496 15.37 10.50 0.74
N LYS A 497 14.78 11.01 1.83
CA LYS A 497 15.45 11.94 2.75
C LYS A 497 16.48 11.19 3.58
N MET A 498 17.61 11.85 3.87
CA MET A 498 18.76 11.25 4.57
C MET A 498 19.26 9.93 3.95
N GLY A 499 19.12 9.77 2.63
CA GLY A 499 19.46 8.55 1.89
C GLY A 499 18.50 7.38 2.15
N GLY A 500 17.30 7.64 2.68
CA GLY A 500 16.35 6.62 3.09
C GLY A 500 16.70 5.93 4.42
N ASP A 501 17.66 6.47 5.17
CA ASP A 501 18.11 5.94 6.46
C ASP A 501 17.14 6.35 7.58
N LEU A 502 16.32 5.39 8.03
CA LEU A 502 15.27 5.63 9.01
C LEU A 502 15.82 6.09 10.37
N ASP A 503 17.02 5.65 10.77
CA ASP A 503 17.61 6.06 12.05
C ASP A 503 18.05 7.52 12.00
N LYS A 504 18.66 7.95 10.88
CA LYS A 504 18.96 9.37 10.66
C LYS A 504 17.69 10.21 10.61
N ILE A 505 16.66 9.74 9.92
CA ILE A 505 15.35 10.43 9.84
C ILE A 505 14.75 10.60 11.24
N ARG A 506 14.78 9.56 12.08
CA ARG A 506 14.26 9.62 13.46
C ARG A 506 15.03 10.61 14.34
N LEU A 507 16.36 10.64 14.24
CA LEU A 507 17.17 11.65 14.95
C LEU A 507 16.82 13.08 14.52
N VAL A 508 16.63 13.30 13.22
CA VAL A 508 16.17 14.59 12.70
C VAL A 508 14.78 14.93 13.21
N GLY A 509 13.89 13.95 13.32
CA GLY A 509 12.54 14.14 13.87
C GLY A 509 12.59 14.59 15.33
N GLN A 510 13.44 13.97 16.15
CA GLN A 510 13.69 14.38 17.53
C GLN A 510 14.23 15.81 17.62
N TYR A 511 15.21 16.16 16.78
CA TYR A 511 15.76 17.51 16.69
C TYR A 511 14.67 18.56 16.38
N MET A 512 13.77 18.26 15.44
CA MET A 512 12.64 19.15 15.10
C MET A 512 11.66 19.32 16.26
N VAL A 513 11.39 18.25 17.02
CA VAL A 513 10.54 18.29 18.22
C VAL A 513 11.14 19.18 19.31
N GLU A 514 12.45 19.08 19.56
CA GLU A 514 13.14 19.93 20.56
C GLU A 514 13.15 21.41 20.15
N ILE A 515 13.20 21.73 18.85
CA ILE A 515 13.03 23.11 18.36
C ILE A 515 11.66 23.68 18.73
N TRP A 516 10.57 22.93 18.50
CA TRP A 516 9.23 23.44 18.81
C TRP A 516 9.02 23.67 20.31
N LYS A 517 9.57 22.79 21.14
CA LYS A 517 9.55 22.98 22.60
C LYS A 517 10.32 24.24 23.02
N SER A 518 11.51 24.47 22.44
CA SER A 518 12.36 25.60 22.81
C SER A 518 11.88 26.97 22.29
N VAL A 519 11.22 27.02 21.13
CA VAL A 519 10.70 28.29 20.56
C VAL A 519 9.37 28.74 21.19
N GLY A 520 8.84 27.99 22.16
CA GLY A 520 7.66 28.38 22.96
C GLY A 520 6.32 27.90 22.41
N MET A 521 6.27 26.68 21.86
CA MET A 521 5.02 25.99 21.57
C MET A 521 4.33 25.55 22.88
N ASP A 522 3.04 25.85 23.02
CA ASP A 522 2.25 25.39 24.16
C ASP A 522 1.91 23.91 24.01
N MET A 523 2.63 23.07 24.75
CA MET A 523 2.51 21.62 24.73
C MET A 523 1.24 21.06 25.40
N THR A 524 0.43 21.92 26.04
CA THR A 524 -0.78 21.50 26.78
C THR A 524 -1.72 20.68 25.89
N ASN A 525 -2.04 21.20 24.70
CA ASN A 525 -2.96 20.57 23.75
C ASN A 525 -2.25 20.02 22.49
N VAL A 526 -0.95 19.75 22.58
CA VAL A 526 -0.15 19.21 21.47
C VAL A 526 0.25 17.76 21.75
N GLU A 527 0.28 16.93 20.72
CA GLU A 527 0.91 15.61 20.74
C GLU A 527 1.71 15.35 19.47
N PHE A 528 2.81 14.60 19.61
CA PHE A 528 3.66 14.15 18.52
C PHE A 528 3.43 12.66 18.32
N LEU A 529 3.09 12.27 17.09
CA LEU A 529 2.83 10.88 16.71
C LEU A 529 3.78 10.50 15.59
N TRP A 530 4.49 9.37 15.75
CA TRP A 530 5.40 8.84 14.75
C TRP A 530 4.64 7.99 13.74
N ALA A 531 4.83 8.29 12.45
CA ALA A 531 4.10 7.59 11.40
C ALA A 531 4.36 6.09 11.41
N SER A 532 5.63 5.69 11.49
CA SER A 532 6.02 4.28 11.55
C SER A 532 5.39 3.53 12.73
N GLU A 533 5.38 4.13 13.92
CA GLU A 533 4.85 3.50 15.13
C GLU A 533 3.33 3.31 15.04
N GLU A 534 2.60 4.39 14.73
CA GLU A 534 1.13 4.35 14.67
C GLU A 534 0.61 3.47 13.54
N ILE A 535 1.26 3.52 12.36
CA ILE A 535 0.90 2.68 11.22
C ILE A 535 1.15 1.20 11.54
N VAL A 536 2.26 0.84 12.18
CA VAL A 536 2.55 -0.56 12.54
C VAL A 536 1.56 -1.06 13.59
N CYS A 537 1.31 -0.28 14.65
CA CYS A 537 0.36 -0.63 15.70
C CYS A 537 -1.08 -0.82 15.19
N HIS A 538 -1.46 -0.10 14.14
CA HIS A 538 -2.82 -0.13 13.57
C HIS A 538 -2.83 -0.57 12.08
N SER A 539 -1.90 -1.45 11.70
CA SER A 539 -1.62 -1.82 10.31
C SER A 539 -2.87 -2.29 9.55
N ALA A 540 -3.70 -3.12 10.18
CA ALA A 540 -4.89 -3.66 9.55
C ALA A 540 -5.86 -2.57 9.07
N SER A 541 -6.23 -1.59 9.91
CA SER A 541 -7.12 -0.50 9.47
C SER A 541 -6.43 0.48 8.54
N TYR A 542 -5.18 0.84 8.83
CA TYR A 542 -4.45 1.82 8.03
C TYR A 542 -4.33 1.37 6.58
N TRP A 543 -3.82 0.16 6.35
CA TRP A 543 -3.59 -0.34 5.00
C TRP A 543 -4.87 -0.74 4.28
N LEU A 544 -5.90 -1.23 4.97
CA LEU A 544 -7.22 -1.39 4.36
C LEU A 544 -7.79 -0.05 3.86
N ARG A 545 -7.52 1.06 4.55
CA ARG A 545 -7.93 2.39 4.10
C ARG A 545 -7.12 2.84 2.89
N VAL A 546 -5.80 2.66 2.91
CA VAL A 546 -4.92 2.94 1.76
C VAL A 546 -5.39 2.16 0.52
N MET A 547 -5.71 0.87 0.69
CA MET A 547 -6.25 0.02 -0.38
C MET A 547 -7.60 0.55 -0.90
N ASP A 548 -8.52 0.96 -0.03
CA ASP A 548 -9.81 1.51 -0.43
C ASP A 548 -9.67 2.84 -1.19
N ILE A 549 -8.79 3.73 -0.74
CA ILE A 549 -8.45 4.97 -1.46
C ILE A 549 -7.84 4.64 -2.83
N ALA A 550 -6.93 3.66 -2.89
CA ALA A 550 -6.27 3.24 -4.12
C ALA A 550 -7.25 2.66 -5.15
N ARG A 551 -8.26 1.92 -4.71
CA ARG A 551 -9.34 1.35 -5.56
C ARG A 551 -10.29 2.40 -6.11
N ARG A 552 -10.34 3.58 -5.49
CA ARG A 552 -11.27 4.67 -5.80
C ARG A 552 -10.61 5.86 -6.52
N THR A 553 -9.28 5.88 -6.56
CA THR A 553 -8.50 6.99 -7.14
C THR A 553 -7.71 6.53 -8.36
N THR A 554 -7.84 7.26 -9.47
CA THR A 554 -7.08 7.01 -10.70
C THR A 554 -5.62 7.38 -10.54
N ILE A 555 -4.71 6.69 -11.24
CA ILE A 555 -3.27 7.02 -11.27
C ILE A 555 -3.08 8.49 -11.68
N ALA A 556 -3.79 8.95 -12.71
CA ALA A 556 -3.74 10.34 -13.17
C ALA A 556 -4.17 11.35 -12.10
N ARG A 557 -5.21 11.04 -11.28
CA ARG A 557 -5.63 11.91 -10.17
C ARG A 557 -4.57 11.96 -9.06
N THR A 558 -3.91 10.84 -8.80
CA THR A 558 -2.82 10.71 -7.82
C THR A 558 -1.56 11.46 -8.27
N LEU A 559 -1.18 11.37 -9.54
CA LEU A 559 -0.03 12.09 -10.12
C LEU A 559 -0.15 13.61 -9.96
N LYS A 560 -1.37 14.16 -10.12
CA LYS A 560 -1.63 15.59 -9.88
C LYS A 560 -1.33 16.02 -8.44
N CYS A 561 -1.37 15.10 -7.48
CA CYS A 561 -1.01 15.35 -6.07
C CYS A 561 0.48 15.28 -5.80
N CYS A 562 1.34 14.81 -6.72
CA CYS A 562 2.78 14.63 -6.44
C CYS A 562 3.53 15.94 -6.11
N THR A 563 2.93 17.10 -6.37
CA THR A 563 3.49 18.42 -5.99
C THR A 563 3.70 18.56 -4.48
N ILE A 564 2.98 17.81 -3.66
CA ILE A 564 3.08 17.82 -2.19
C ILE A 564 4.46 17.37 -1.67
N MET A 565 5.20 16.57 -2.45
CA MET A 565 6.57 16.11 -2.13
C MET A 565 7.64 17.05 -2.71
N GLY A 566 7.25 18.20 -3.27
CA GLY A 566 8.15 19.13 -3.96
C GLY A 566 8.61 18.64 -5.34
N ARG A 567 7.91 17.66 -5.94
CA ARG A 567 8.25 17.07 -7.25
C ARG A 567 7.25 17.52 -8.32
N LYS A 568 7.74 17.81 -9.53
CA LYS A 568 6.89 18.09 -10.71
C LYS A 568 6.50 16.78 -11.40
N GLU A 569 5.35 16.77 -12.05
CA GLU A 569 4.94 15.71 -12.97
C GLU A 569 5.97 15.57 -14.09
N LYS A 570 6.50 14.35 -14.27
CA LYS A 570 7.51 14.02 -15.28
C LYS A 570 7.46 12.53 -15.59
N GLU A 571 8.01 12.13 -16.74
CA GLU A 571 8.21 10.72 -17.08
C GLU A 571 9.17 10.04 -16.08
N GLY A 572 8.96 8.74 -15.84
CA GLY A 572 9.80 7.94 -14.95
C GLY A 572 9.58 8.22 -13.46
N MET A 573 8.35 8.54 -13.07
CA MET A 573 8.01 8.67 -11.65
C MET A 573 8.09 7.31 -10.95
N GLN A 574 8.66 7.29 -9.75
CA GLN A 574 8.71 6.11 -8.90
C GLN A 574 7.32 5.78 -8.35
N ALA A 575 6.99 4.50 -8.20
CA ALA A 575 5.72 4.04 -7.63
C ALA A 575 5.51 4.54 -6.19
N ALA A 576 6.57 4.85 -5.45
CA ALA A 576 6.53 5.54 -4.16
C ALA A 576 5.77 6.88 -4.24
N GLN A 577 5.88 7.58 -5.37
CA GLN A 577 5.20 8.86 -5.57
C GLN A 577 3.69 8.72 -5.77
N ILE A 578 3.23 7.50 -6.01
CA ILE A 578 1.82 7.12 -6.05
C ILE A 578 1.35 6.68 -4.67
N LEU A 579 2.13 5.86 -3.95
CA LEU A 579 1.77 5.42 -2.60
C LEU A 579 1.75 6.56 -1.59
N TYR A 580 2.68 7.52 -1.68
CA TYR A 580 2.79 8.62 -0.73
C TYR A 580 1.47 9.43 -0.62
N PRO A 581 0.86 9.94 -1.71
CA PRO A 581 -0.45 10.59 -1.62
C PRO A 581 -1.55 9.68 -1.04
N LEU A 582 -1.57 8.39 -1.36
CA LEU A 582 -2.60 7.49 -0.81
C LEU A 582 -2.47 7.34 0.71
N MET A 583 -1.24 7.21 1.20
CA MET A 583 -0.92 7.14 2.63
C MET A 583 -1.28 8.45 3.34
N GLN A 584 -0.89 9.61 2.79
CA GLN A 584 -1.21 10.90 3.39
C GLN A 584 -2.73 11.18 3.40
N CYS A 585 -3.47 10.70 2.38
CA CYS A 585 -4.94 10.73 2.42
C CYS A 585 -5.49 9.86 3.56
N ALA A 586 -4.93 8.66 3.77
CA ALA A 586 -5.34 7.77 4.85
C ALA A 586 -5.03 8.38 6.24
N ASP A 587 -3.89 9.06 6.40
CA ASP A 587 -3.48 9.72 7.63
C ASP A 587 -4.57 10.63 8.19
N ILE A 588 -5.24 11.43 7.33
CA ILE A 588 -6.30 12.36 7.75
C ILE A 588 -7.39 11.66 8.56
N PHE A 589 -7.84 10.49 8.08
CA PHE A 589 -8.89 9.72 8.74
C PHE A 589 -8.36 8.92 9.93
N ASN A 590 -7.13 8.41 9.83
CA ASN A 590 -6.52 7.64 10.89
C ASN A 590 -6.15 8.51 12.10
N LEU A 591 -5.62 9.70 11.87
CA LEU A 591 -5.43 10.74 12.88
C LEU A 591 -6.75 11.37 13.33
N LYS A 592 -7.90 10.95 12.78
CA LYS A 592 -9.23 11.54 13.07
C LYS A 592 -9.22 13.06 12.99
N ALA A 593 -8.50 13.61 12.01
CA ALA A 593 -8.35 15.04 11.85
C ALA A 593 -9.68 15.67 11.41
N ASP A 594 -10.16 16.63 12.19
CA ASP A 594 -11.27 17.48 11.78
C ASP A 594 -10.77 18.67 10.94
N ILE A 595 -9.54 19.13 11.19
CA ILE A 595 -8.89 20.24 10.50
C ILE A 595 -7.53 19.79 9.94
N CYS A 596 -7.39 19.80 8.61
CA CYS A 596 -6.11 19.66 7.93
C CYS A 596 -5.42 21.04 7.92
N GLN A 597 -4.52 21.29 8.87
CA GLN A 597 -3.79 22.56 8.98
C GLN A 597 -2.40 22.41 8.39
N LEU A 598 -2.30 22.56 7.07
CA LEU A 598 -1.07 22.34 6.31
C LEU A 598 -0.79 23.55 5.39
N GLY A 599 0.38 23.61 4.77
CA GLY A 599 0.68 24.66 3.79
C GLY A 599 -0.22 24.58 2.56
N ILE A 600 -0.37 25.68 1.81
CA ILE A 600 -1.19 25.72 0.58
C ILE A 600 -0.70 24.72 -0.49
N ASP A 601 0.57 24.33 -0.44
CA ASP A 601 1.15 23.32 -1.32
C ASP A 601 0.60 21.90 -1.08
N GLN A 602 0.06 21.64 0.13
CA GLN A 602 -0.62 20.39 0.51
C GLN A 602 -2.12 20.38 0.15
N ARG A 603 -2.65 21.46 -0.43
CA ARG A 603 -4.08 21.59 -0.73
C ARG A 603 -4.64 20.44 -1.60
N LYS A 604 -3.88 19.98 -2.59
CA LYS A 604 -4.36 18.94 -3.53
C LYS A 604 -4.64 17.60 -2.86
N ILE A 605 -3.86 17.23 -1.85
CA ILE A 605 -4.09 16.00 -1.10
C ILE A 605 -5.24 16.13 -0.12
N ASN A 606 -5.39 17.29 0.52
CA ASN A 606 -6.53 17.57 1.38
C ASN A 606 -7.84 17.55 0.58
N MET A 607 -7.83 18.04 -0.66
CA MET A 607 -8.96 17.91 -1.58
C MET A 607 -9.21 16.46 -1.99
N LEU A 608 -8.18 15.63 -2.18
CA LEU A 608 -8.35 14.20 -2.45
C LEU A 608 -9.06 13.50 -1.29
N ALA A 609 -8.78 13.88 -0.04
CA ALA A 609 -9.49 13.34 1.13
C ALA A 609 -10.98 13.72 1.12
N ARG A 610 -11.33 14.94 0.69
CA ARG A 610 -12.74 15.34 0.52
C ARG A 610 -13.41 14.60 -0.63
N ASP A 611 -12.72 14.40 -1.76
CA ASP A 611 -13.19 13.57 -2.88
C ASP A 611 -13.46 12.13 -2.41
N TYR A 612 -12.57 11.57 -1.59
CA TYR A 612 -12.73 10.25 -0.98
C TYR A 612 -13.95 10.20 -0.05
N CYS A 613 -14.20 11.23 0.76
CA CYS A 613 -15.42 11.29 1.58
C CYS A 613 -16.69 11.18 0.73
N ASP A 614 -16.75 11.85 -0.43
CA ASP A 614 -17.91 11.76 -1.32
C ASP A 614 -18.10 10.35 -1.89
N GLN A 615 -17.01 9.74 -2.35
CA GLN A 615 -17.03 8.40 -2.94
C GLN A 615 -17.35 7.30 -1.91
N ALA A 616 -16.81 7.42 -0.70
CA ALA A 616 -17.02 6.51 0.43
C ALA A 616 -18.25 6.88 1.27
N LYS A 617 -18.99 7.94 0.90
CA LYS A 617 -20.17 8.45 1.61
C LYS A 617 -19.92 8.74 3.10
N ILE A 618 -18.75 9.27 3.40
CA ILE A 618 -18.38 9.74 4.74
C ILE A 618 -19.01 11.12 4.92
N ARG A 619 -19.89 11.24 5.91
CA ARG A 619 -20.68 12.47 6.15
C ARG A 619 -19.82 13.66 6.55
N PHE A 620 -18.86 13.44 7.45
CA PHE A 620 -18.01 14.49 7.98
C PHE A 620 -16.74 14.58 7.13
N LYS A 621 -16.58 15.72 6.46
CA LYS A 621 -15.40 16.03 5.67
C LYS A 621 -14.42 16.84 6.54
N PRO A 622 -13.11 16.61 6.41
CA PRO A 622 -12.12 17.42 7.10
C PRO A 622 -12.15 18.85 6.55
N VAL A 623 -12.15 19.84 7.44
CA VAL A 623 -11.93 21.24 7.09
C VAL A 623 -10.49 21.41 6.64
N ILE A 624 -10.27 22.06 5.51
CA ILE A 624 -8.94 22.38 5.01
C ILE A 624 -8.64 23.82 5.43
N LEU A 625 -7.63 24.00 6.26
CA LEU A 625 -7.20 25.32 6.74
C LEU A 625 -5.75 25.55 6.32
N SER A 626 -5.57 25.99 5.07
CA SER A 626 -4.26 26.09 4.43
C SER A 626 -3.55 27.38 4.85
N HIS A 627 -2.35 27.30 5.41
CA HIS A 627 -1.58 28.48 5.81
C HIS A 627 -0.68 29.02 4.67
N HIS A 628 -0.27 30.28 4.85
CA HIS A 628 0.58 31.01 3.93
C HIS A 628 1.99 30.41 3.79
N MET A 629 2.53 30.40 2.58
CA MET A 629 3.89 29.93 2.31
C MET A 629 4.89 31.07 2.43
N LEU A 630 5.64 31.09 3.52
CA LEU A 630 6.64 32.14 3.75
C LEU A 630 7.70 32.17 2.64
N MET A 631 7.95 33.38 2.12
CA MET A 631 8.83 33.63 0.97
C MET A 631 10.30 33.29 1.24
N GLY A 632 11.04 32.96 0.17
CA GLY A 632 12.50 32.88 0.22
C GLY A 632 13.12 34.27 0.24
N LEU A 633 14.30 34.42 0.83
CA LEU A 633 14.94 35.73 0.98
C LEU A 633 15.40 36.37 -0.35
N LYS A 634 15.52 35.60 -1.43
CA LYS A 634 15.97 36.10 -2.74
C LYS A 634 14.79 36.50 -3.62
N GLU A 635 15.04 37.41 -4.56
CA GLU A 635 14.06 37.86 -5.54
C GLU A 635 13.47 36.68 -6.34
N GLY A 636 12.16 36.68 -6.54
CA GLY A 636 11.43 35.66 -7.30
C GLY A 636 11.29 34.30 -6.61
N GLN A 637 11.72 34.15 -5.34
CA GLN A 637 11.53 32.92 -4.58
C GLN A 637 10.22 32.92 -3.80
N GLU A 638 9.17 32.34 -4.39
CA GLU A 638 7.84 32.20 -3.77
C GLU A 638 7.85 31.42 -2.44
N LYS A 639 8.87 30.58 -2.20
CA LYS A 639 9.02 29.86 -0.93
C LYS A 639 10.48 29.58 -0.59
N MET A 640 10.79 29.48 0.70
CA MET A 640 12.11 29.04 1.17
C MET A 640 12.49 27.66 0.64
N SER A 641 13.77 27.47 0.34
CA SER A 641 14.30 26.19 -0.15
C SER A 641 15.49 25.72 0.66
N LYS A 642 15.41 24.48 1.18
CA LYS A 642 16.53 23.83 1.90
C LYS A 642 17.78 23.64 1.04
N SER A 643 17.67 23.67 -0.29
CA SER A 643 18.82 23.52 -1.19
C SER A 643 19.62 24.80 -1.38
N ASP A 644 19.07 25.93 -0.98
CA ASP A 644 19.74 27.22 -1.04
C ASP A 644 19.80 27.77 0.39
N PRO A 645 20.85 27.44 1.16
CA PRO A 645 20.95 27.83 2.57
C PRO A 645 20.87 29.34 2.81
N GLU A 646 21.16 30.15 1.80
CA GLU A 646 21.08 31.61 1.83
C GLU A 646 19.67 32.14 1.54
N SER A 647 18.76 31.28 1.03
CA SER A 647 17.34 31.62 0.83
C SER A 647 16.50 31.48 2.10
N ALA A 648 17.02 30.82 3.12
CA ALA A 648 16.26 30.42 4.31
C ALA A 648 17.01 30.74 5.59
N ILE A 649 16.26 31.18 6.60
CA ILE A 649 16.74 31.31 7.97
C ILE A 649 16.45 29.99 8.68
N PHE A 650 17.48 29.37 9.27
CA PHE A 650 17.34 28.16 10.07
C PHE A 650 17.18 28.51 11.54
N MET A 651 16.51 27.63 12.28
CA MET A 651 16.13 27.85 13.67
C MET A 651 17.32 28.00 14.62
N GLU A 652 18.47 27.45 14.24
CA GLU A 652 19.72 27.50 15.01
C GLU A 652 20.82 28.32 14.31
N ASP A 653 20.49 29.16 13.33
CA ASP A 653 21.45 30.09 12.74
C ASP A 653 21.98 31.07 13.81
N ALA A 654 23.29 31.34 13.79
CA ALA A 654 23.90 32.33 14.68
C ALA A 654 23.36 33.74 14.38
N ALA A 655 23.49 34.67 15.34
CA ALA A 655 23.00 36.03 15.16
C ALA A 655 23.61 36.71 13.92
N ASP A 656 24.90 36.49 13.67
CA ASP A 656 25.61 37.02 12.51
C ASP A 656 25.12 36.40 11.19
N ASP A 657 24.73 35.12 11.20
CA ASP A 657 24.17 34.46 10.02
C ASP A 657 22.79 35.03 9.66
N VAL A 658 21.94 35.28 10.66
CA VAL A 658 20.64 35.94 10.46
C VAL A 658 20.85 37.33 9.86
N SER A 659 21.71 38.14 10.47
CA SER A 659 22.04 39.49 10.00
C SER A 659 22.51 39.48 8.56
N ARG A 660 23.49 38.62 8.24
CA ARG A 660 24.09 38.48 6.91
C ARG A 660 23.06 38.05 5.85
N LYS A 661 22.12 37.18 6.19
CA LYS A 661 21.07 36.70 5.27
C LYS A 661 20.00 37.76 5.04
N VAL A 662 19.54 38.42 6.10
CA VAL A 662 18.51 39.47 6.02
C VAL A 662 19.04 40.71 5.29
N GLU A 663 20.30 41.08 5.52
CA GLU A 663 20.96 42.19 4.82
C GLU A 663 20.94 41.98 3.30
N LYS A 664 21.21 40.76 2.84
CA LYS A 664 21.21 40.38 1.41
C LYS A 664 19.83 40.10 0.83
N ALA A 665 18.79 40.06 1.65
CA ALA A 665 17.45 39.72 1.19
C ALA A 665 16.89 40.80 0.24
N TYR A 666 16.01 40.38 -0.67
CA TYR A 666 15.30 41.28 -1.58
C TYR A 666 14.36 42.18 -0.78
N CYS A 667 14.52 43.50 -0.89
CA CYS A 667 13.66 44.48 -0.24
C CYS A 667 13.70 45.82 -1.00
N PRO A 668 13.12 45.87 -2.21
CA PRO A 668 12.95 47.12 -2.94
C PRO A 668 12.10 48.13 -2.14
N GLU A 669 12.56 49.38 -2.04
CA GLU A 669 11.87 50.41 -1.25
C GLU A 669 10.52 50.80 -1.85
N GLY A 670 9.50 50.83 -1.00
CA GLY A 670 8.12 51.19 -1.38
C GLY A 670 7.40 50.14 -2.22
N VAL A 671 8.02 48.98 -2.48
CA VAL A 671 7.41 47.86 -3.21
C VAL A 671 7.02 46.77 -2.21
N VAL A 672 5.71 46.52 -2.13
CA VAL A 672 5.12 45.49 -1.26
C VAL A 672 5.12 44.13 -1.93
N ASP A 673 4.87 44.11 -3.25
CA ASP A 673 4.73 42.88 -4.00
C ASP A 673 6.04 42.08 -4.01
N ALA A 674 5.92 40.78 -3.74
CA ALA A 674 7.03 39.83 -3.64
C ALA A 674 8.19 40.28 -2.72
N ASN A 675 7.91 40.98 -1.62
CA ASN A 675 8.92 41.48 -0.67
C ASN A 675 9.06 40.56 0.57
N PRO A 676 10.11 39.72 0.66
CA PRO A 676 10.25 38.76 1.77
C PRO A 676 10.44 39.42 3.14
N ILE A 677 10.97 40.65 3.22
CA ILE A 677 11.10 41.34 4.51
C ILE A 677 9.72 41.70 5.05
N LEU A 678 8.85 42.27 4.21
CA LEU A 678 7.47 42.58 4.61
C LEU A 678 6.67 41.31 4.90
N ASP A 679 6.90 40.24 4.14
CA ASP A 679 6.28 38.94 4.38
C ASP A 679 6.59 38.40 5.79
N TYR A 680 7.86 38.47 6.21
CA TYR A 680 8.27 38.04 7.55
C TYR A 680 7.70 38.96 8.64
N MET A 681 7.68 40.28 8.38
CA MET A 681 7.06 41.24 9.31
C MET A 681 5.57 40.94 9.50
N LYS A 682 4.83 40.69 8.41
CA LYS A 682 3.40 40.41 8.41
C LYS A 682 3.03 39.10 9.08
N HIS A 683 3.76 38.03 8.78
CA HIS A 683 3.36 36.68 9.17
C HIS A 683 4.07 36.15 10.41
N ILE A 684 5.22 36.72 10.80
CA ILE A 684 5.97 36.31 11.99
C ILE A 684 6.00 37.43 13.03
N ILE A 685 6.57 38.59 12.71
CA ILE A 685 6.90 39.61 13.72
C ILE A 685 5.64 40.27 14.29
N CYS A 686 4.81 40.90 13.44
CA CYS A 686 3.62 41.60 13.89
C CYS A 686 2.66 40.70 14.68
N PRO A 687 2.36 39.44 14.27
CA PRO A 687 1.52 38.55 15.06
C PRO A 687 2.13 38.16 16.41
N ARG A 688 3.47 37.99 16.49
CA ARG A 688 4.16 37.58 17.72
C ARG A 688 4.25 38.73 18.74
N PHE A 689 4.46 39.95 18.28
CA PHE A 689 4.64 41.16 19.10
C PHE A 689 3.40 42.07 19.13
N ALA A 690 2.23 41.56 18.72
CA ALA A 690 1.00 42.35 18.59
C ALA A 690 0.62 43.14 19.86
N ALA A 691 0.91 42.60 21.05
CA ALA A 691 0.61 43.25 22.33
C ALA A 691 1.50 44.47 22.63
N GLN A 692 2.75 44.48 22.13
CA GLN A 692 3.74 45.52 22.37
C GLN A 692 3.88 46.48 21.19
N GLY A 693 3.47 46.04 19.99
CA GLY A 693 3.75 46.70 18.73
C GLY A 693 5.18 46.43 18.26
N VAL A 694 5.44 46.80 17.00
CA VAL A 694 6.72 46.58 16.33
C VAL A 694 7.42 47.92 16.14
N MET A 695 8.63 48.06 16.66
CA MET A 695 9.43 49.28 16.59
C MET A 695 10.31 49.26 15.35
N VAL A 696 10.20 50.29 14.52
CA VAL A 696 11.04 50.49 13.34
C VAL A 696 11.49 51.94 13.28
N LYS A 697 12.75 52.15 12.90
CA LYS A 697 13.33 53.48 12.73
C LYS A 697 12.78 54.17 11.48
N HIS A 698 12.31 55.40 11.63
CA HIS A 698 11.90 56.26 10.53
C HIS A 698 13.10 56.96 9.87
N VAL A 699 12.89 57.45 8.64
CA VAL A 699 13.89 58.22 7.87
C VAL A 699 14.34 59.49 8.59
N ASP A 700 13.52 60.06 9.47
CA ASP A 700 13.87 61.21 10.33
C ASP A 700 14.76 60.85 11.53
N GLY A 701 15.07 59.55 11.70
CA GLY A 701 15.92 59.03 12.77
C GLY A 701 15.16 58.64 14.04
N VAL A 702 13.84 58.87 14.13
CA VAL A 702 13.01 58.56 15.30
C VAL A 702 12.47 57.13 15.21
N GLU A 703 12.48 56.38 16.31
CA GLU A 703 11.82 55.07 16.36
C GLU A 703 10.31 55.23 16.52
N LYS A 704 9.54 54.53 15.67
CA LYS A 704 8.08 54.51 15.74
C LYS A 704 7.59 53.10 15.97
N THR A 705 6.62 52.98 16.88
CA THR A 705 5.93 51.72 17.17
C THR A 705 4.67 51.58 16.31
N PHE A 706 4.54 50.46 15.62
CA PHE A 706 3.39 50.10 14.80
C PHE A 706 2.59 48.99 15.49
N THR A 707 1.31 49.21 15.74
CA THR A 707 0.44 48.21 16.41
C THR A 707 -0.25 47.29 15.41
N ALA A 708 -0.38 47.71 14.15
CA ALA A 708 -0.92 46.92 13.05
C ALA A 708 0.05 46.89 11.85
N TYR A 709 0.10 45.75 11.17
CA TYR A 709 0.95 45.58 9.98
C TYR A 709 0.59 46.56 8.85
N GLN A 710 -0.69 46.89 8.68
CA GLN A 710 -1.14 47.85 7.66
C GLN A 710 -0.52 49.24 7.85
N GLU A 711 -0.29 49.66 9.09
CA GLU A 711 0.37 50.94 9.38
C GLU A 711 1.86 50.91 8.98
N LEU A 712 2.53 49.79 9.25
CA LEU A 712 3.92 49.55 8.85
C LEU A 712 4.04 49.52 7.32
N GLU A 713 3.14 48.80 6.65
CA GLU A 713 3.12 48.70 5.18
C GLU A 713 2.88 50.07 4.54
N HIS A 714 1.91 50.84 5.02
CA HIS A 714 1.66 52.20 4.54
C HIS A 714 2.88 53.12 4.74
N ALA A 715 3.56 53.04 5.89
CA ALA A 715 4.77 53.82 6.15
C ALA A 715 5.92 53.42 5.21
N PHE A 716 6.07 52.12 4.89
CA PHE A 716 7.05 51.64 3.94
C PHE A 716 6.74 52.08 2.50
N VAL A 717 5.48 51.98 2.06
CA VAL A 717 5.02 52.46 0.74
C VAL A 717 5.20 53.98 0.60
N ALA A 718 4.90 54.72 1.65
CA ALA A 718 5.11 56.16 1.71
C ALA A 718 6.60 56.57 1.82
N ARG A 719 7.53 55.60 1.84
CA ARG A 719 8.98 55.80 1.99
C ARG A 719 9.36 56.55 3.27
N GLN A 720 8.56 56.40 4.32
CA GLN A 720 8.85 56.92 5.65
C GLN A 720 9.79 56.00 6.44
N ILE A 721 9.93 54.75 5.98
CA ILE A 721 10.86 53.73 6.45
C ILE A 721 11.66 53.27 5.23
N ASN A 722 13.00 53.22 5.35
CA ASN A 722 13.85 52.69 4.29
C ASN A 722 14.06 51.17 4.45
N GLY A 723 14.54 50.51 3.39
CA GLY A 723 14.71 49.05 3.40
C GLY A 723 15.74 48.55 4.42
N ALA A 724 16.78 49.35 4.70
CA ALA A 724 17.87 48.98 5.61
C ALA A 724 17.42 48.98 7.09
N ASP A 725 16.65 49.99 7.50
CA ASP A 725 16.10 50.10 8.85
C ASP A 725 15.06 48.99 9.09
N LEU A 726 14.23 48.68 8.09
CA LEU A 726 13.27 47.57 8.18
C LEU A 726 13.98 46.21 8.33
N LYS A 727 15.06 45.98 7.56
CA LYS A 727 15.92 44.79 7.70
C LYS A 727 16.59 44.70 9.07
N THR A 728 17.04 45.83 9.60
CA THR A 728 17.66 45.91 10.94
C THR A 728 16.65 45.56 12.02
N ALA A 729 15.45 46.15 11.96
CA ALA A 729 14.37 45.82 12.88
C ALA A 729 13.99 44.33 12.80
N LEU A 730 13.80 43.80 11.59
CA LEU A 730 13.52 42.36 11.40
C LEU A 730 14.62 41.50 12.01
N THR A 731 15.89 41.82 11.77
CA THR A 731 17.04 41.06 12.30
C THR A 731 17.02 41.00 13.83
N ASN A 732 16.75 42.12 14.49
CA ASN A 732 16.68 42.19 15.96
C ASN A 732 15.57 41.29 16.50
N TYR A 733 14.36 41.40 15.96
CA TYR A 733 13.24 40.57 16.39
C TYR A 733 13.44 39.08 16.08
N LEU A 734 14.02 38.75 14.93
CA LEU A 734 14.33 37.36 14.60
C LEU A 734 15.36 36.78 15.57
N ASN A 735 16.41 37.54 15.91
CA ASN A 735 17.40 37.10 16.88
C ASN A 735 16.80 36.91 18.27
N GLU A 736 15.90 37.80 18.71
CA GLU A 736 15.15 37.63 19.96
C GLU A 736 14.30 36.34 19.96
N ILE A 737 13.59 36.06 18.87
CA ILE A 737 12.76 34.86 18.73
C ILE A 737 13.61 33.57 18.73
N LEU A 738 14.78 33.59 18.10
CA LEU A 738 15.64 32.43 17.95
C LEU A 738 16.55 32.18 19.16
N GLU A 739 16.74 33.16 20.05
CA GLU A 739 17.64 33.04 21.19
C GLU A 739 17.32 31.86 22.12
N PRO A 740 16.06 31.58 22.50
CA PRO A 740 15.72 30.41 23.32
C PRO A 740 16.12 29.08 22.66
N VAL A 741 16.08 29.01 21.33
CA VAL A 741 16.50 27.82 20.57
C VAL A 741 18.02 27.68 20.64
N ARG A 742 18.77 28.77 20.44
CA ARG A 742 20.23 28.77 20.55
C ARG A 742 20.70 28.37 21.94
N GLU A 743 20.08 28.92 22.98
CA GLU A 743 20.39 28.57 24.38
C GLU A 743 20.11 27.09 24.69
N HIS A 744 19.02 26.54 24.15
CA HIS A 744 18.68 25.13 24.31
C HIS A 744 19.72 24.22 23.65
N PHE A 745 20.10 24.52 22.40
CA PHE A 745 21.07 23.74 21.63
C PHE A 745 22.55 24.06 21.95
N GLY A 746 22.81 25.02 22.84
CA GLY A 746 24.15 25.39 23.27
C GLY A 746 24.72 24.54 24.42
N LYS A 747 23.95 23.56 24.93
CA LYS A 747 24.35 22.75 26.10
C LYS A 747 23.71 21.35 26.10
N GLY A 748 24.38 20.39 26.74
CA GLY A 748 23.84 19.07 27.06
C GLY A 748 23.50 18.20 25.85
N GLU A 749 22.53 17.29 26.02
CA GLU A 749 22.13 16.31 24.99
C GLU A 749 21.59 16.96 23.70
N ALA A 750 20.97 18.14 23.81
CA ALA A 750 20.46 18.87 22.65
C ALA A 750 21.60 19.30 21.72
N GLN A 751 22.73 19.75 22.28
CA GLN A 751 23.91 20.12 21.49
C GLN A 751 24.47 18.92 20.70
N GLU A 752 24.60 17.77 21.36
CA GLU A 752 25.06 16.53 20.71
C GLU A 752 24.12 16.09 19.57
N LEU A 753 22.81 16.22 19.80
CA LEU A 753 21.79 15.95 18.78
C LEU A 753 21.95 16.88 17.56
N LEU A 754 22.15 18.18 17.79
CA LEU A 754 22.37 19.15 16.71
C LEU A 754 23.64 18.85 15.92
N ASP A 755 24.74 18.53 16.60
CA ASP A 755 26.01 18.20 15.95
C ASP A 755 25.88 16.95 15.08
N ARG A 756 25.16 15.94 15.55
CA ARG A 756 24.82 14.75 14.74
C ARG A 756 23.99 15.12 13.53
N VAL A 757 22.93 15.92 13.68
CA VAL A 757 22.08 16.34 12.54
C VAL A 757 22.88 17.16 11.52
N ARG A 758 23.79 18.03 11.97
CA ARG A 758 24.68 18.81 11.08
C ARG A 758 25.67 17.93 10.31
N SER A 759 26.06 16.78 10.86
CA SER A 759 26.92 15.82 10.16
C SER A 759 26.24 15.10 9.00
N PHE A 760 24.90 15.10 8.95
CA PHE A 760 24.16 14.37 7.93
C PHE A 760 24.13 15.12 6.59
N ARG A 761 24.41 14.38 5.51
CA ARG A 761 24.23 14.90 4.15
C ARG A 761 22.75 14.96 3.81
N ILE A 762 22.26 16.16 3.48
CA ILE A 762 20.89 16.35 3.01
C ILE A 762 20.76 15.75 1.60
N THR A 763 19.90 14.75 1.44
CA THR A 763 19.55 14.14 0.15
C THR A 763 18.16 14.61 -0.30
N ARG A 764 17.91 14.56 -1.61
CA ARG A 764 16.64 14.97 -2.21
C ARG A 764 15.76 13.80 -2.61
#